data_AF-A0A6L9LI14-F1
#
_entry.id   AF-A0A6L9LI14-F1
#
_cell.length_a   1.000
_cell.length_b   1.000
_cell.length_c   1.000
_cell.angle_alpha   90.00
_cell.angle_beta   90.00
_cell.angle_gamma   90.00
#
_symmetry.space_group_name_H-M   'P 1'
#
loop_
_entity.id
_entity.type
_entity.pdbx_description
1 polymer ?
#
loop_
_entity_poly.entity_id
_entity_poly.type
_entity_poly.pdbx_seq_one_letter_code
_entity_poly.pdbx_strand_id
1 'polypeptide(L)'
;MIIQRNNANQAVAQIAGSYSVDIDAVEARAVARAQGQGTTTGWTTIQTSPSNGQFNGTLTIMGGWYTLEVRGKRNGQVVASVSVDRFGVGEVFAIVGHSNAQGSACFIPSDNYTIDHCPTTSGAVDDRVTVVSLDQSTPEFQQYENTANTRYLPGLIFSQLSTWSGISPFARMSWFWGRMGDNLVQRIQVPVLFYNAGFGGSNMEQTYKAAYDIPFDHGFIKYSIRMPYVNIRNLMNLYVPTTGIRAVLLQHGENDRGNPTDLIVSHHYGVIDKVRQEFNKPNLSWIIALSSYAGGRFDNVRQAQQQVINRSNYLTFQGPDLDNISSLEDRPDGIHYSPSGQEKVGLLWAQSITNSYLQTMQPYMAETQPLASIACADGNQLTLTQPAGYQYIWNNAASSQALTVGEGIYSARLINGQNKVLFSPPVAVPSSVRPANPTITTSGSVSLCQPGSVTLTSSYAGSNVWSTAESTRSIVAPSTGVFSVTAVNPVYGCRSNATSFTVSLSPTDLALSIGVSRRTVAVGDTATFFITITNEGGCDAGAVTFQNRLPDNITFVSSANLSAANGIVTGTLTNIPVGQSIIRRYVARVTAPGTYQNAAQLTAQTRLDPDSQPNSGTADGQDDAATADLRTTASGGSLYVSANPNQTPLPAVQGNQPAPTSGKADLSLSMEASQRYVTVGQIVKITIKVNNLGALTATNIKIRNDLPTGLQLVTPLPAGMTVNGSVLMASINQLSVGQTTSLTFNATVATTQNTFSNAAQVWSVDQADPDSTPGNGTTNGEDDTAQIDFRTDSSTTGARIGTATSSPAPALPKINGTVQHRFSREGGQ
;
A
#
# COMPACT_ATOMS: atom_id res chain seq x y z
N MET A 1 28.37 -9.89 -19.01
CA MET A 1 28.59 -8.50 -19.48
C MET A 1 30.07 -8.21 -19.45
N ILE A 2 30.61 -7.49 -20.45
CA ILE A 2 32.02 -7.03 -20.44
C ILE A 2 32.01 -5.50 -20.59
N ILE A 3 32.80 -4.82 -19.76
CA ILE A 3 33.12 -3.40 -19.92
C ILE A 3 34.59 -3.21 -20.32
N GLN A 4 34.84 -2.20 -21.14
CA GLN A 4 36.15 -1.82 -21.63
C GLN A 4 37.05 -1.41 -20.47
N ARG A 5 38.26 -1.97 -20.42
CA ARG A 5 39.32 -1.56 -19.50
C ARG A 5 40.17 -0.41 -20.07
N ASN A 6 40.76 0.37 -19.19
CA ASN A 6 41.73 1.43 -19.52
C ASN A 6 43.16 0.85 -19.74
N ASN A 7 44.13 1.70 -20.04
CA ASN A 7 45.53 1.28 -20.27
C ASN A 7 46.27 0.85 -19.00
N ALA A 8 45.72 1.15 -17.82
CA ALA A 8 46.19 0.64 -16.52
C ALA A 8 45.55 -0.71 -16.16
N ASN A 9 44.88 -1.38 -17.11
CA ASN A 9 44.18 -2.65 -16.89
C ASN A 9 43.06 -2.57 -15.85
N GLN A 10 42.29 -1.47 -15.82
CA GLN A 10 41.21 -1.24 -14.86
C GLN A 10 39.95 -0.69 -15.53
N ALA A 11 38.79 -0.88 -14.90
CA ALA A 11 37.56 -0.15 -15.21
C ALA A 11 36.81 0.21 -13.93
N VAL A 12 36.10 1.34 -13.96
CA VAL A 12 35.15 1.71 -12.91
C VAL A 12 33.79 1.15 -13.31
N ALA A 13 33.33 0.13 -12.59
CA ALA A 13 32.01 -0.46 -12.81
C ALA A 13 30.96 0.27 -11.97
N GLN A 14 29.88 0.72 -12.59
CA GLN A 14 28.67 1.13 -11.86
C GLN A 14 27.96 -0.13 -11.35
N ILE A 15 27.64 -0.16 -10.07
CA ILE A 15 26.90 -1.24 -9.41
C ILE A 15 25.63 -0.61 -8.84
N ALA A 16 24.49 -0.95 -9.44
CA ALA A 16 23.18 -0.41 -9.09
C ALA A 16 22.11 -1.50 -9.12
N GLY A 17 21.06 -1.32 -8.34
CA GLY A 17 19.95 -2.26 -8.26
C GLY A 17 18.87 -1.79 -7.27
N SER A 18 17.77 -2.53 -7.19
CA SER A 18 16.72 -2.31 -6.19
C SER A 18 16.87 -3.24 -4.98
N TYR A 19 16.26 -2.84 -3.86
CA TYR A 19 16.21 -3.64 -2.63
C TYR A 19 14.86 -3.45 -1.95
N SER A 20 14.40 -4.50 -1.25
CA SER A 20 13.12 -4.52 -0.53
C SER A 20 13.28 -4.82 0.98
N VAL A 21 14.51 -5.03 1.43
CA VAL A 21 14.86 -5.27 2.84
C VAL A 21 15.49 -4.01 3.42
N ASP A 22 15.14 -3.66 4.66
CA ASP A 22 15.71 -2.48 5.33
C ASP A 22 17.23 -2.65 5.54
N ILE A 23 18.01 -1.74 4.95
CA ILE A 23 19.48 -1.75 4.94
C ILE A 23 20.02 -0.34 5.20
N ASP A 24 21.18 -0.25 5.84
CA ASP A 24 21.91 0.99 6.12
C ASP A 24 23.23 1.11 5.34
N ALA A 25 23.67 0.04 4.66
CA ALA A 25 24.82 0.06 3.77
C ALA A 25 24.72 -1.00 2.68
N VAL A 26 25.34 -0.72 1.53
CA VAL A 26 25.55 -1.69 0.45
C VAL A 26 27.05 -1.86 0.25
N GLU A 27 27.50 -3.11 0.23
CA GLU A 27 28.87 -3.48 -0.09
C GLU A 27 28.92 -4.33 -1.34
N ALA A 28 29.99 -4.19 -2.12
CA ALA A 28 30.23 -5.02 -3.29
C ALA A 28 31.67 -5.51 -3.35
N ARG A 29 31.88 -6.61 -4.06
CA ARG A 29 33.20 -7.12 -4.45
C ARG A 29 33.15 -7.84 -5.78
N ALA A 30 34.30 -7.94 -6.45
CA ALA A 30 34.49 -8.78 -7.62
C ALA A 30 35.29 -10.02 -7.22
N VAL A 31 34.74 -11.21 -7.47
CA VAL A 31 35.38 -12.50 -7.18
C VAL A 31 35.83 -13.13 -8.49
N ALA A 32 37.13 -13.36 -8.65
CA ALA A 32 37.65 -13.97 -9.87
C ALA A 32 37.06 -15.39 -10.03
N ARG A 33 36.55 -15.71 -11.23
CA ARG A 33 35.88 -17.01 -11.49
C ARG A 33 36.85 -18.19 -11.51
N ALA A 34 38.09 -17.96 -11.92
CA ALA A 34 39.14 -18.95 -11.93
C ALA A 34 40.50 -18.32 -11.61
N GLN A 35 41.45 -19.14 -11.13
CA GLN A 35 42.81 -18.70 -10.87
C GLN A 35 43.45 -18.14 -12.16
N GLY A 36 44.09 -16.97 -12.06
CA GLY A 36 44.73 -16.30 -13.19
C GLY A 36 43.78 -15.49 -14.08
N GLN A 37 42.45 -15.55 -13.86
CA GLN A 37 41.47 -14.79 -14.64
C GLN A 37 41.07 -13.46 -13.98
N GLY A 38 41.91 -12.87 -13.13
CA GLY A 38 41.62 -11.61 -12.44
C GLY A 38 42.13 -11.61 -11.00
N THR A 39 41.81 -10.54 -10.26
CA THR A 39 42.18 -10.38 -8.84
C THR A 39 40.92 -10.14 -8.01
N THR A 40 40.60 -11.07 -7.10
CA THR A 40 39.46 -10.92 -6.18
C THR A 40 39.64 -9.70 -5.28
N THR A 41 38.64 -8.83 -5.21
CA THR A 41 38.65 -7.66 -4.33
C THR A 41 38.10 -8.01 -2.95
N GLY A 42 38.50 -7.23 -1.94
CA GLY A 42 37.79 -7.20 -0.66
C GLY A 42 36.38 -6.61 -0.80
N TRP A 43 35.55 -6.79 0.24
CA TRP A 43 34.27 -6.08 0.35
C TRP A 43 34.52 -4.59 0.51
N THR A 44 33.87 -3.79 -0.33
CA THR A 44 33.95 -2.31 -0.29
C THR A 44 32.53 -1.76 -0.13
N THR A 45 32.34 -0.83 0.81
CA THR A 45 31.07 -0.09 0.92
C THR A 45 30.93 0.83 -0.29
N ILE A 46 29.93 0.57 -1.12
CA ILE A 46 29.65 1.35 -2.33
C ILE A 46 28.58 2.42 -2.09
N GLN A 47 27.77 2.27 -1.05
CA GLN A 47 26.79 3.27 -0.62
C GLN A 47 26.43 3.09 0.86
N THR A 48 26.24 4.21 1.56
CA THR A 48 25.70 4.28 2.93
C THR A 48 24.30 4.87 2.91
N SER A 49 23.43 4.41 3.80
CA SER A 49 22.05 4.86 3.96
C SER A 49 21.28 4.98 2.64
N PRO A 50 21.22 3.90 1.83
CA PRO A 50 20.42 3.94 0.61
C PRO A 50 18.95 4.19 0.97
N SER A 51 18.22 4.85 0.07
CA SER A 51 16.82 5.24 0.28
C SER A 51 15.95 4.86 -0.92
N ASN A 52 14.63 4.83 -0.72
CA ASN A 52 13.62 4.61 -1.76
C ASN A 52 13.75 3.26 -2.50
N GLY A 53 14.37 2.25 -1.87
CA GLY A 53 14.47 0.91 -2.43
C GLY A 53 15.40 0.78 -3.64
N GLN A 54 16.33 1.73 -3.85
CA GLN A 54 17.36 1.63 -4.88
C GLN A 54 18.75 2.03 -4.36
N PHE A 55 19.78 1.35 -4.84
CA PHE A 55 21.17 1.67 -4.56
C PHE A 55 21.96 1.90 -5.85
N ASN A 56 23.01 2.70 -5.74
CA ASN A 56 23.95 3.00 -6.81
C ASN A 56 25.31 3.38 -6.22
N GLY A 57 26.35 2.69 -6.67
CA GLY A 57 27.72 2.99 -6.32
C GLY A 57 28.67 2.52 -7.40
N THR A 58 29.97 2.60 -7.13
CA THR A 58 31.00 2.18 -8.09
C THR A 58 32.05 1.31 -7.44
N LEU A 59 32.66 0.43 -8.24
CA LEU A 59 33.80 -0.39 -7.85
C LEU A 59 34.87 -0.32 -8.94
N THR A 60 36.10 -0.01 -8.57
CA THR A 60 37.23 -0.11 -9.50
C THR A 60 37.73 -1.54 -9.52
N ILE A 61 37.74 -2.16 -10.71
CA ILE A 61 38.03 -3.58 -10.90
C ILE A 61 39.16 -3.73 -11.92
N MET A 62 40.13 -4.59 -11.61
CA MET A 62 41.22 -4.96 -12.53
C MET A 62 40.70 -5.81 -13.69
N GLY A 63 41.37 -5.81 -14.83
CA GLY A 63 41.03 -6.70 -15.95
C GLY A 63 40.91 -8.16 -15.52
N GLY A 64 39.84 -8.83 -15.94
CA GLY A 64 39.53 -10.20 -15.55
C GLY A 64 38.07 -10.60 -15.74
N TRP A 65 37.75 -11.81 -15.30
CA TRP A 65 36.47 -12.50 -15.41
C TRP A 65 35.96 -12.87 -14.01
N TYR A 66 34.82 -12.31 -13.65
CA TYR A 66 34.36 -12.21 -12.27
C TYR A 66 32.91 -12.68 -12.10
N THR A 67 32.63 -13.15 -10.90
CA THR A 67 31.30 -13.05 -10.29
C THR A 67 31.29 -11.77 -9.46
N LEU A 68 30.38 -10.84 -9.75
CA LEU A 68 30.14 -9.68 -8.90
C LEU A 68 29.22 -10.08 -7.76
N GLU A 69 29.62 -9.82 -6.53
CA GLU A 69 28.78 -10.04 -5.36
C GLU A 69 28.41 -8.71 -4.72
N VAL A 70 27.14 -8.57 -4.33
CA VAL A 70 26.59 -7.38 -3.68
C VAL A 70 25.82 -7.84 -2.44
N ARG A 71 26.00 -7.14 -1.33
CA ARG A 71 25.28 -7.42 -0.08
C ARG A 71 24.76 -6.14 0.57
N GLY A 72 23.55 -6.24 1.10
CA GLY A 72 22.94 -5.23 1.94
C GLY A 72 23.19 -5.54 3.42
N LYS A 73 23.55 -4.51 4.18
CA LYS A 73 23.80 -4.62 5.62
C LYS A 73 22.81 -3.79 6.43
N ARG A 74 22.55 -4.23 7.65
CA ARG A 74 21.82 -3.49 8.68
C ARG A 74 22.51 -3.70 10.02
N ASN A 75 22.86 -2.62 10.72
CA ASN A 75 23.57 -2.65 12.00
C ASN A 75 24.83 -3.53 11.96
N GLY A 76 25.57 -3.47 10.86
CA GLY A 76 26.78 -4.27 10.64
C GLY A 76 26.56 -5.73 10.23
N GLN A 77 25.33 -6.25 10.28
CA GLN A 77 24.98 -7.62 9.86
C GLN A 77 24.55 -7.66 8.39
N VAL A 78 24.86 -8.75 7.68
CA VAL A 78 24.39 -8.98 6.31
C VAL A 78 22.94 -9.46 6.37
N VAL A 79 22.03 -8.75 5.70
CA VAL A 79 20.59 -9.08 5.69
C VAL A 79 20.07 -9.48 4.29
N ALA A 80 20.83 -9.18 3.24
CA ALA A 80 20.54 -9.61 1.87
C ALA A 80 21.84 -9.75 1.07
N SER A 81 21.87 -10.65 0.08
CA SER A 81 23.01 -10.79 -0.84
C SER A 81 22.54 -11.29 -2.20
N VAL A 82 23.23 -10.87 -3.26
CA VAL A 82 22.99 -11.27 -4.65
C VAL A 82 24.32 -11.33 -5.39
N SER A 83 24.38 -12.12 -6.46
CA SER A 83 25.55 -12.17 -7.32
C SER A 83 25.15 -12.11 -8.80
N VAL A 84 25.99 -11.46 -9.60
CA VAL A 84 25.94 -11.48 -11.07
C VAL A 84 27.16 -12.25 -11.56
N ASP A 85 26.93 -13.44 -12.11
CA ASP A 85 28.01 -14.23 -12.70
C ASP A 85 28.39 -13.70 -14.10
N ARG A 86 29.61 -14.04 -14.56
CA ARG A 86 30.14 -13.69 -15.88
C ARG A 86 30.12 -12.18 -16.17
N PHE A 87 30.74 -11.43 -15.26
CA PHE A 87 31.08 -10.02 -15.43
C PHE A 87 32.56 -9.86 -15.79
N GLY A 88 32.85 -9.11 -16.83
CA GLY A 88 34.19 -8.92 -17.35
C GLY A 88 34.64 -7.47 -17.34
N VAL A 89 35.90 -7.26 -16.96
CA VAL A 89 36.65 -6.04 -17.29
C VAL A 89 37.68 -6.45 -18.33
N GLY A 90 37.48 -6.02 -19.58
CA GLY A 90 38.14 -6.65 -20.72
C GLY A 90 38.28 -5.72 -21.92
N GLU A 91 38.40 -6.32 -23.11
CA GLU A 91 38.47 -5.58 -24.37
C GLU A 91 37.14 -5.66 -25.12
N VAL A 92 36.72 -4.55 -25.71
CA VAL A 92 35.51 -4.45 -26.51
C VAL A 92 35.89 -3.99 -27.91
N PHE A 93 35.57 -4.79 -28.93
CA PHE A 93 35.87 -4.52 -30.33
C PHE A 93 34.60 -4.48 -31.17
N ALA A 94 34.54 -3.53 -32.10
CA ALA A 94 33.55 -3.50 -33.17
C ALA A 94 34.17 -4.04 -34.45
N ILE A 95 33.48 -4.91 -35.18
CA ILE A 95 33.90 -5.44 -36.47
C ILE A 95 33.11 -4.71 -37.56
N VAL A 96 33.81 -4.20 -38.57
CA VAL A 96 33.26 -3.56 -39.75
C VAL A 96 33.88 -4.19 -40.98
N GLY A 97 33.09 -4.39 -42.03
CA GLY A 97 33.58 -5.00 -43.25
C GLY A 97 32.48 -5.55 -44.14
N HIS A 98 32.88 -6.33 -45.14
CA HIS A 98 31.95 -7.03 -46.04
C HIS A 98 31.67 -8.47 -45.57
N SER A 99 31.33 -9.36 -46.50
CA SER A 99 30.97 -10.76 -46.26
C SER A 99 32.03 -11.56 -45.51
N ASN A 100 33.32 -11.31 -45.71
CA ASN A 100 34.36 -12.00 -44.94
C ASN A 100 34.44 -11.54 -43.48
N ALA A 101 34.01 -10.30 -43.17
CA ALA A 101 33.91 -9.81 -41.79
C ALA A 101 32.60 -10.27 -41.12
N GLN A 102 31.49 -10.26 -41.87
CA GLN A 102 30.17 -10.70 -41.40
C GLN A 102 30.09 -12.23 -41.20
N GLY A 103 30.80 -12.97 -42.05
CA GLY A 103 30.63 -14.40 -42.29
C GLY A 103 29.71 -14.67 -43.48
N SER A 104 30.13 -15.55 -44.39
CA SER A 104 29.34 -15.95 -45.56
C SER A 104 29.55 -17.42 -45.93
N ALA A 105 28.52 -18.03 -46.51
CA ALA A 105 28.64 -19.30 -47.21
C ALA A 105 29.32 -19.07 -48.58
N CYS A 106 29.88 -20.12 -49.18
CA CYS A 106 30.40 -20.07 -50.53
C CYS A 106 30.04 -21.32 -51.32
N PHE A 107 29.59 -21.11 -52.55
CA PHE A 107 29.13 -22.17 -53.46
C PHE A 107 29.89 -22.02 -54.78
N ILE A 108 30.41 -23.12 -55.31
CA ILE A 108 31.29 -23.09 -56.48
C ILE A 108 30.65 -23.79 -57.69
N PRO A 109 30.97 -23.37 -58.93
CA PRO A 109 30.37 -23.97 -60.12
C PRO A 109 30.65 -25.47 -60.27
N SER A 110 31.78 -25.95 -59.75
CA SER A 110 32.23 -27.34 -59.93
C SER A 110 31.33 -28.39 -59.28
N ASP A 111 30.46 -28.01 -58.34
CA ASP A 111 29.46 -28.89 -57.74
C ASP A 111 28.01 -28.47 -58.03
N ASN A 112 27.82 -27.62 -59.05
CA ASN A 112 26.51 -27.07 -59.41
C ASN A 112 25.87 -26.23 -58.28
N TYR A 113 26.70 -25.57 -57.45
CA TYR A 113 26.29 -24.71 -56.32
C TYR A 113 25.48 -25.44 -55.24
N THR A 114 25.78 -26.72 -55.00
CA THR A 114 25.00 -27.57 -54.08
C THR A 114 25.64 -27.75 -52.71
N ILE A 115 26.94 -27.48 -52.58
CA ILE A 115 27.69 -27.67 -51.33
C ILE A 115 28.21 -26.30 -50.86
N ASP A 116 27.98 -25.99 -49.59
CA ASP A 116 28.66 -24.86 -48.94
C ASP A 116 30.08 -25.29 -48.59
N HIS A 117 31.07 -24.72 -49.27
CA HIS A 117 32.49 -24.96 -49.00
C HIS A 117 33.07 -24.03 -47.93
N CYS A 118 32.29 -23.05 -47.50
CA CYS A 118 32.65 -22.10 -46.46
C CYS A 118 31.68 -22.16 -45.28
N PRO A 119 31.37 -23.35 -44.73
CA PRO A 119 30.56 -23.42 -43.52
C PRO A 119 31.30 -22.75 -42.36
N THR A 120 30.58 -22.11 -41.45
CA THR A 120 31.18 -21.53 -40.25
C THR A 120 31.90 -22.60 -39.43
N THR A 121 33.09 -22.29 -38.93
CA THR A 121 33.75 -23.11 -37.91
C THR A 121 32.98 -23.08 -36.59
N SER A 122 33.37 -23.94 -35.65
CA SER A 122 32.83 -23.91 -34.29
C SER A 122 33.04 -22.53 -33.64
N GLY A 123 32.09 -22.13 -32.79
CA GLY A 123 32.22 -20.93 -31.97
C GLY A 123 33.41 -20.99 -31.00
N ALA A 124 33.54 -19.97 -30.17
CA ALA A 124 34.60 -19.90 -29.17
C ALA A 124 34.47 -21.03 -28.14
N VAL A 125 35.60 -21.64 -27.78
CA VAL A 125 35.69 -22.64 -26.71
C VAL A 125 35.77 -21.95 -25.35
N ASP A 126 36.44 -20.81 -25.27
CA ASP A 126 36.63 -20.05 -24.04
C ASP A 126 35.39 -19.18 -23.74
N ASP A 127 34.82 -19.33 -22.56
CA ASP A 127 33.60 -18.61 -22.16
C ASP A 127 33.81 -17.09 -22.02
N ARG A 128 35.07 -16.64 -22.01
CA ARG A 128 35.48 -15.23 -21.98
C ARG A 128 35.35 -14.54 -23.34
N VAL A 129 35.07 -15.27 -24.41
CA VAL A 129 34.74 -14.70 -25.73
C VAL A 129 33.23 -14.50 -25.81
N THR A 130 32.81 -13.27 -25.61
CA THR A 130 31.40 -12.90 -25.41
C THR A 130 30.87 -12.06 -26.56
N VAL A 131 29.57 -12.17 -26.83
CA VAL A 131 28.83 -11.33 -27.77
C VAL A 131 27.48 -10.92 -27.17
N VAL A 132 26.82 -9.97 -27.80
CA VAL A 132 25.35 -9.86 -27.70
C VAL A 132 24.77 -10.70 -28.82
N SER A 133 24.20 -11.86 -28.48
CA SER A 133 23.65 -12.79 -29.46
C SER A 133 22.56 -12.16 -30.28
N LEU A 134 22.58 -12.46 -31.57
CA LEU A 134 21.57 -12.05 -32.52
C LEU A 134 21.00 -13.29 -33.19
N ASP A 135 19.69 -13.43 -33.18
CA ASP A 135 18.99 -14.41 -34.00
C ASP A 135 18.31 -13.66 -35.15
N GLN A 136 18.80 -13.89 -36.36
CA GLN A 136 18.29 -13.22 -37.56
C GLN A 136 17.01 -13.87 -38.10
N SER A 137 16.62 -15.03 -37.58
CA SER A 137 15.38 -15.71 -37.99
C SER A 137 14.13 -15.11 -37.34
N THR A 138 14.28 -14.25 -36.33
CA THR A 138 13.15 -13.72 -35.58
C THR A 138 12.40 -12.63 -36.35
N PRO A 139 11.07 -12.49 -36.12
CA PRO A 139 10.30 -11.38 -36.67
C PRO A 139 10.85 -10.01 -36.26
N GLU A 140 11.42 -9.88 -35.06
CA GLU A 140 12.05 -8.63 -34.60
C GLU A 140 13.24 -8.27 -35.49
N PHE A 141 14.11 -9.23 -35.82
CA PHE A 141 15.23 -8.93 -36.70
C PHE A 141 14.77 -8.57 -38.11
N GLN A 142 13.75 -9.22 -38.65
CA GLN A 142 13.16 -8.81 -39.94
C GLN A 142 12.65 -7.37 -39.90
N GLN A 143 12.08 -6.93 -38.78
CA GLN A 143 11.70 -5.53 -38.59
C GLN A 143 12.93 -4.62 -38.52
N TYR A 144 14.01 -5.04 -37.85
CA TYR A 144 15.28 -4.31 -37.85
C TYR A 144 15.84 -4.17 -39.28
N GLU A 145 15.88 -5.24 -40.07
CA GLU A 145 16.41 -5.23 -41.44
C GLU A 145 15.59 -4.32 -42.39
N ASN A 146 14.33 -4.05 -42.07
CA ASN A 146 13.45 -3.17 -42.84
C ASN A 146 13.43 -1.73 -42.35
N THR A 147 13.79 -1.47 -41.09
CA THR A 147 13.62 -0.14 -40.45
C THR A 147 14.90 0.45 -39.88
N ALA A 148 15.93 -0.37 -39.69
CA ALA A 148 17.13 -0.10 -38.91
C ALA A 148 16.88 0.42 -37.48
N ASN A 149 15.68 0.17 -36.92
CA ASN A 149 15.30 0.70 -35.61
C ASN A 149 15.87 -0.18 -34.48
N THR A 150 16.68 0.43 -33.61
CA THR A 150 17.37 -0.24 -32.49
C THR A 150 16.43 -0.88 -31.45
N ARG A 151 15.13 -0.53 -31.44
CA ARG A 151 14.14 -1.20 -30.57
C ARG A 151 14.03 -2.69 -30.81
N TYR A 152 14.29 -3.12 -32.04
CA TYR A 152 14.20 -4.52 -32.46
C TYR A 152 15.51 -5.29 -32.30
N LEU A 153 16.60 -4.58 -31.96
CA LEU A 153 17.85 -5.23 -31.59
C LEU A 153 17.78 -5.75 -30.14
N PRO A 154 18.47 -6.86 -29.84
CA PRO A 154 18.55 -7.41 -28.49
C PRO A 154 19.13 -6.38 -27.51
N GLY A 155 18.70 -6.46 -26.25
CA GLY A 155 19.28 -5.67 -25.18
C GLY A 155 20.70 -6.12 -24.83
N LEU A 156 21.16 -5.80 -23.62
CA LEU A 156 22.48 -6.20 -23.11
C LEU A 156 22.49 -7.65 -22.57
N ILE A 157 21.94 -8.59 -23.34
CA ILE A 157 21.98 -10.01 -23.02
C ILE A 157 23.24 -10.58 -23.65
N PHE A 158 24.22 -10.87 -22.80
CA PHE A 158 25.52 -11.36 -23.22
C PHE A 158 25.58 -12.88 -23.16
N SER A 159 26.24 -13.50 -24.13
CA SER A 159 26.53 -14.92 -24.12
C SER A 159 27.95 -15.20 -24.63
N GLN A 160 28.46 -16.39 -24.34
CA GLN A 160 29.58 -16.94 -25.09
C GLN A 160 29.23 -17.00 -26.59
N LEU A 161 30.24 -16.76 -27.44
CA LEU A 161 30.09 -16.88 -28.89
C LEU A 161 29.96 -18.34 -29.31
N SER A 162 28.74 -18.85 -29.46
CA SER A 162 28.48 -20.18 -30.01
C SER A 162 28.50 -20.18 -31.55
N THR A 163 28.62 -21.36 -32.17
CA THR A 163 28.75 -21.55 -33.63
C THR A 163 27.74 -20.73 -34.45
N TRP A 164 26.47 -20.80 -34.05
CA TRP A 164 25.33 -20.14 -34.72
C TRP A 164 24.74 -18.98 -33.91
N SER A 165 25.43 -18.53 -32.86
CA SER A 165 25.08 -17.26 -32.24
C SER A 165 25.48 -16.15 -33.20
N GLY A 166 24.52 -15.40 -33.73
CA GLY A 166 24.84 -14.16 -34.42
C GLY A 166 25.53 -13.16 -33.49
N ILE A 167 26.25 -12.21 -34.08
CA ILE A 167 26.97 -11.15 -33.37
C ILE A 167 26.27 -9.84 -33.71
N SER A 168 25.64 -9.23 -32.71
CA SER A 168 24.90 -7.99 -32.91
C SER A 168 25.79 -6.85 -33.45
N PRO A 169 25.26 -5.96 -34.31
CA PRO A 169 23.86 -5.91 -34.75
C PRO A 169 23.55 -6.69 -36.04
N PHE A 170 24.52 -7.30 -36.75
CA PHE A 170 24.22 -7.77 -38.11
C PHE A 170 24.92 -9.05 -38.60
N ALA A 171 25.76 -9.71 -37.80
CA ALA A 171 26.33 -11.01 -38.20
C ALA A 171 25.47 -12.17 -37.72
N ARG A 172 25.38 -13.22 -38.53
CA ARG A 172 24.49 -14.38 -38.31
C ARG A 172 25.15 -15.58 -37.62
N MET A 173 26.48 -15.61 -37.56
CA MET A 173 27.25 -16.76 -37.11
C MET A 173 28.61 -16.33 -36.55
N SER A 174 29.29 -17.25 -35.87
CA SER A 174 30.59 -16.99 -35.22
C SER A 174 31.73 -16.73 -36.18
N TRP A 175 31.76 -17.45 -37.31
CA TRP A 175 32.83 -17.36 -38.30
C TRP A 175 34.22 -17.59 -37.66
N PHE A 176 35.28 -17.02 -38.24
CA PHE A 176 36.62 -17.09 -37.63
C PHE A 176 36.78 -16.24 -36.37
N TRP A 177 35.77 -15.44 -35.96
CA TRP A 177 35.86 -14.57 -34.78
C TRP A 177 35.89 -15.36 -33.47
N GLY A 178 35.30 -16.56 -33.44
CA GLY A 178 35.44 -17.49 -32.32
C GLY A 178 36.89 -17.90 -32.09
N ARG A 179 37.54 -18.40 -33.16
CA ARG A 179 38.96 -18.79 -33.15
C ARG A 179 39.88 -17.62 -32.80
N MET A 180 39.63 -16.45 -33.40
CA MET A 180 40.36 -15.21 -33.09
C MET A 180 40.23 -14.84 -31.61
N GLY A 181 39.00 -14.87 -31.08
CA GLY A 181 38.69 -14.60 -29.69
C GLY A 181 39.43 -15.53 -28.74
N ASP A 182 39.37 -16.84 -28.96
CA ASP A 182 40.03 -17.85 -28.11
C ASP A 182 41.54 -17.60 -28.00
N ASN A 183 42.21 -17.38 -29.13
CA ASN A 183 43.64 -17.08 -29.15
C ASN A 183 43.96 -15.76 -28.46
N LEU A 184 43.10 -14.74 -28.64
CA LEU A 184 43.30 -13.44 -28.02
C LEU A 184 43.15 -13.53 -26.49
N VAL A 185 42.05 -14.07 -25.98
CA VAL A 185 41.78 -14.17 -24.53
C VAL A 185 42.84 -15.02 -23.81
N GLN A 186 43.35 -16.08 -24.44
CA GLN A 186 44.45 -16.89 -23.90
C GLN A 186 45.75 -16.09 -23.76
N ARG A 187 46.01 -15.13 -24.66
CA ARG A 187 47.22 -14.30 -24.59
C ARG A 187 47.08 -13.12 -23.64
N ILE A 188 45.94 -12.42 -23.67
CA ILE A 188 45.76 -11.17 -22.91
C ILE A 188 45.14 -11.39 -21.52
N GLN A 189 44.66 -12.61 -21.24
CA GLN A 189 44.10 -13.04 -19.95
C GLN A 189 42.95 -12.17 -19.40
N VAL A 190 42.25 -11.48 -20.29
CA VAL A 190 41.03 -10.72 -20.00
C VAL A 190 39.96 -11.11 -21.01
N PRO A 191 38.66 -11.00 -20.66
CA PRO A 191 37.58 -11.35 -21.57
C PRO A 191 37.47 -10.36 -22.73
N VAL A 192 36.91 -10.83 -23.84
CA VAL A 192 36.75 -10.04 -25.07
C VAL A 192 35.29 -10.04 -25.50
N LEU A 193 34.78 -8.86 -25.84
CA LEU A 193 33.45 -8.64 -26.38
C LEU A 193 33.54 -8.23 -27.85
N PHE A 194 32.84 -8.97 -28.72
CA PHE A 194 32.68 -8.59 -30.12
C PHE A 194 31.28 -8.07 -30.42
N TYR A 195 31.24 -6.98 -31.19
CA TYR A 195 30.09 -6.54 -31.96
C TYR A 195 30.43 -6.61 -33.45
N ASN A 196 29.48 -6.96 -34.32
CA ASN A 196 29.74 -7.12 -35.74
C ASN A 196 28.70 -6.39 -36.59
N ALA A 197 29.16 -5.31 -37.21
CA ALA A 197 28.41 -4.46 -38.14
C ALA A 197 28.75 -4.76 -39.61
N GLY A 198 29.45 -5.86 -39.90
CA GLY A 198 29.77 -6.29 -41.25
C GLY A 198 28.53 -6.54 -42.10
N PHE A 199 28.59 -6.19 -43.38
CA PHE A 199 27.48 -6.32 -44.32
C PHE A 199 27.97 -6.93 -45.65
N GLY A 200 27.55 -8.17 -45.92
CA GLY A 200 27.90 -8.92 -47.11
C GLY A 200 27.59 -8.19 -48.42
N GLY A 201 28.50 -8.29 -49.39
CA GLY A 201 28.33 -7.64 -50.70
C GLY A 201 28.57 -6.12 -50.73
N SER A 202 28.85 -5.48 -49.59
CA SER A 202 29.17 -4.05 -49.59
C SER A 202 30.60 -3.73 -50.04
N ASN A 203 30.83 -2.48 -50.47
CA ASN A 203 32.15 -1.87 -50.68
C ASN A 203 32.35 -0.61 -49.79
N MET A 204 33.58 -0.09 -49.70
CA MET A 204 33.84 1.11 -48.88
C MET A 204 33.18 2.36 -49.45
N GLU A 205 32.99 2.44 -50.75
CA GLU A 205 32.24 3.51 -51.41
C GLU A 205 30.78 3.57 -50.92
N GLN A 206 30.07 2.44 -50.91
CA GLN A 206 28.70 2.35 -50.43
C GLN A 206 28.60 2.67 -48.94
N THR A 207 29.57 2.21 -48.14
CA THR A 207 29.65 2.55 -46.71
C THR A 207 29.86 4.05 -46.52
N TYR A 208 30.76 4.66 -47.27
CA TYR A 208 31.00 6.10 -47.28
C TYR A 208 29.74 6.87 -47.71
N LYS A 209 29.13 6.52 -48.84
CA LYS A 209 27.92 7.15 -49.36
C LYS A 209 26.77 7.08 -48.35
N ALA A 210 26.53 5.92 -47.73
CA ALA A 210 25.54 5.76 -46.66
C ALA A 210 25.84 6.62 -45.42
N ALA A 211 27.11 6.83 -45.10
CA ALA A 211 27.54 7.62 -43.94
C ALA A 211 27.30 9.14 -44.12
N TYR A 212 27.31 9.62 -45.36
CA TYR A 212 27.12 11.02 -45.74
C TYR A 212 25.77 11.29 -46.43
N ASP A 213 24.82 10.35 -46.36
CA ASP A 213 23.48 10.50 -46.93
C ASP A 213 23.48 10.74 -48.45
N ILE A 214 24.40 10.04 -49.14
CA ILE A 214 24.52 10.04 -50.60
C ILE A 214 23.82 8.77 -51.12
N PRO A 215 22.73 8.90 -51.91
CA PRO A 215 22.02 7.75 -52.46
C PRO A 215 22.86 6.90 -53.41
N PHE A 216 22.60 5.59 -53.41
CA PHE A 216 23.10 4.65 -54.40
C PHE A 216 22.12 3.48 -54.57
N ASP A 217 22.13 2.88 -55.76
CA ASP A 217 21.33 1.70 -56.06
C ASP A 217 22.11 0.42 -55.78
N HIS A 218 21.41 -0.57 -55.23
CA HIS A 218 21.95 -1.91 -55.01
C HIS A 218 20.83 -2.95 -54.97
N GLY A 219 21.11 -4.17 -55.42
CA GLY A 219 20.09 -5.22 -55.52
C GLY A 219 19.50 -5.67 -54.17
N PHE A 220 20.22 -5.45 -53.07
CA PHE A 220 19.79 -5.86 -51.73
C PHE A 220 20.32 -4.98 -50.58
N ILE A 221 21.21 -4.01 -50.84
CA ILE A 221 21.67 -3.06 -49.81
C ILE A 221 20.67 -1.90 -49.80
N LYS A 222 19.95 -1.74 -48.70
CA LYS A 222 18.88 -0.74 -48.58
C LYS A 222 19.45 0.62 -48.16
N TYR A 223 19.86 1.43 -49.13
CA TYR A 223 20.27 2.81 -48.86
C TYR A 223 19.19 3.64 -48.15
N SER A 224 17.90 3.38 -48.41
CA SER A 224 16.77 4.10 -47.79
C SER A 224 16.78 4.10 -46.25
N ILE A 225 17.41 3.09 -45.64
CA ILE A 225 17.64 2.99 -44.19
C ILE A 225 19.12 3.12 -43.82
N ARG A 226 19.94 3.65 -44.74
CA ARG A 226 21.38 3.92 -44.63
C ARG A 226 22.26 2.68 -44.43
N MET A 227 21.86 1.52 -44.94
CA MET A 227 22.78 0.38 -45.01
C MET A 227 23.95 0.68 -45.96
N PRO A 228 25.18 0.22 -45.67
CA PRO A 228 25.57 -0.58 -44.50
C PRO A 228 25.94 0.25 -43.25
N TYR A 229 26.18 1.56 -43.39
CA TYR A 229 26.67 2.42 -42.29
C TYR A 229 25.75 2.44 -41.06
N VAL A 230 24.44 2.25 -41.24
CA VAL A 230 23.47 2.22 -40.14
C VAL A 230 23.78 1.16 -39.09
N ASN A 231 24.41 0.04 -39.46
CA ASN A 231 24.83 -0.98 -38.51
C ASN A 231 25.95 -0.47 -37.59
N ILE A 232 26.89 0.31 -38.12
CA ILE A 232 27.94 0.96 -37.33
C ILE A 232 27.28 1.98 -36.39
N ARG A 233 26.37 2.80 -36.91
CA ARG A 233 25.64 3.79 -36.12
C ARG A 233 24.85 3.15 -34.97
N ASN A 234 24.12 2.09 -35.25
CA ASN A 234 23.30 1.40 -34.25
C ASN A 234 24.16 0.71 -33.19
N LEU A 235 25.27 0.09 -33.56
CA LEU A 235 26.26 -0.44 -32.61
C LEU A 235 26.78 0.66 -31.67
N MET A 236 27.22 1.77 -32.24
CA MET A 236 27.85 2.88 -31.51
C MET A 236 26.86 3.62 -30.59
N ASN A 237 25.58 3.69 -30.97
CA ASN A 237 24.54 4.33 -30.19
C ASN A 237 23.86 3.41 -29.18
N LEU A 238 23.72 2.12 -29.49
CA LEU A 238 22.99 1.17 -28.63
C LEU A 238 23.90 0.57 -27.57
N TYR A 239 25.07 0.07 -27.93
CA TYR A 239 25.84 -0.80 -27.04
C TYR A 239 27.08 -0.13 -26.43
N VAL A 240 27.85 0.58 -27.25
CA VAL A 240 29.10 1.23 -26.83
C VAL A 240 28.94 2.20 -25.65
N PRO A 241 27.82 2.93 -25.45
CA PRO A 241 27.65 3.74 -24.25
C PRO A 241 27.71 2.92 -22.96
N THR A 242 27.27 1.65 -22.98
CA THR A 242 27.23 0.81 -21.78
C THR A 242 28.50 -0.03 -21.60
N THR A 243 29.15 -0.43 -22.68
CA THR A 243 30.32 -1.33 -22.63
C THR A 243 31.64 -0.61 -22.86
N GLY A 244 31.64 0.58 -23.44
CA GLY A 244 32.86 1.21 -23.95
C GLY A 244 33.37 0.53 -25.23
N ILE A 245 34.53 0.95 -25.73
CA ILE A 245 35.16 0.38 -26.93
C ILE A 245 36.68 0.65 -26.95
N ARG A 246 37.46 -0.33 -27.38
CA ARG A 246 38.90 -0.21 -27.63
C ARG A 246 39.19 0.30 -29.03
N ALA A 247 38.68 -0.42 -30.03
CA ALA A 247 38.99 -0.18 -31.43
C ALA A 247 37.94 -0.80 -32.37
N VAL A 248 37.96 -0.35 -33.61
CA VAL A 248 37.22 -0.96 -34.73
C VAL A 248 38.17 -1.86 -35.53
N LEU A 249 37.77 -3.11 -35.77
CA LEU A 249 38.45 -4.07 -36.64
C LEU A 249 37.82 -3.96 -38.03
N LEU A 250 38.59 -3.50 -39.00
CA LEU A 250 38.12 -3.30 -40.37
C LEU A 250 38.69 -4.38 -41.30
N GLN A 251 37.80 -5.18 -41.88
CA GLN A 251 38.11 -6.12 -42.95
C GLN A 251 37.27 -5.79 -44.18
N HIS A 252 37.84 -4.94 -45.04
CA HIS A 252 37.20 -4.44 -46.25
C HIS A 252 38.24 -4.32 -47.36
N GLY A 253 37.89 -4.68 -48.60
CA GLY A 253 38.66 -4.29 -49.79
C GLY A 253 38.43 -5.15 -51.02
N GLU A 254 38.02 -6.41 -50.88
CA GLU A 254 37.76 -7.32 -52.02
C GLU A 254 36.76 -6.72 -53.02
N ASN A 255 35.71 -6.06 -52.54
CA ASN A 255 34.69 -5.41 -53.37
C ASN A 255 35.06 -3.99 -53.86
N ASP A 256 36.19 -3.46 -53.40
CA ASP A 256 36.73 -2.17 -53.85
C ASP A 256 37.68 -2.34 -55.05
N ARG A 257 37.95 -3.58 -55.49
CA ARG A 257 38.88 -3.92 -56.58
C ARG A 257 38.70 -3.13 -57.88
N GLY A 258 37.48 -2.70 -58.18
CA GLY A 258 37.16 -1.89 -59.36
C GLY A 258 37.44 -0.38 -59.23
N ASN A 259 37.73 0.10 -58.02
CA ASN A 259 37.95 1.52 -57.74
C ASN A 259 39.45 1.89 -57.78
N PRO A 260 39.81 3.11 -58.20
CA PRO A 260 41.20 3.57 -58.13
C PRO A 260 41.64 3.82 -56.68
N THR A 261 42.95 3.73 -56.43
CA THR A 261 43.55 3.78 -55.08
C THR A 261 43.15 5.03 -54.29
N ASP A 262 43.20 6.20 -54.90
CA ASP A 262 42.86 7.49 -54.29
C ASP A 262 41.41 7.57 -53.81
N LEU A 263 40.49 6.99 -54.59
CA LEU A 263 39.08 6.91 -54.23
C LEU A 263 38.86 5.96 -53.04
N ILE A 264 39.54 4.80 -53.03
CA ILE A 264 39.47 3.85 -51.90
C ILE A 264 40.01 4.51 -50.61
N VAL A 265 41.12 5.23 -50.70
CA VAL A 265 41.70 5.99 -49.57
C VAL A 265 40.69 7.02 -49.05
N SER A 266 40.07 7.77 -49.95
CA SER A 266 39.07 8.81 -49.59
C SER A 266 37.87 8.21 -48.86
N HIS A 267 37.36 7.06 -49.32
CA HIS A 267 36.25 6.37 -48.66
C HIS A 267 36.63 5.85 -47.27
N HIS A 268 37.83 5.29 -47.09
CA HIS A 268 38.32 4.87 -45.78
C HIS A 268 38.42 6.04 -44.81
N TYR A 269 39.05 7.15 -45.22
CA TYR A 269 39.13 8.33 -44.36
C TYR A 269 37.75 8.87 -44.03
N GLY A 270 36.87 9.00 -45.03
CA GLY A 270 35.53 9.52 -44.84
C GLY A 270 34.70 8.72 -43.83
N VAL A 271 34.75 7.38 -43.88
CA VAL A 271 34.04 6.51 -42.91
C VAL A 271 34.67 6.61 -41.52
N ILE A 272 36.00 6.55 -41.40
CA ILE A 272 36.71 6.64 -40.11
C ILE A 272 36.41 7.98 -39.44
N ASP A 273 36.56 9.09 -40.16
CA ASP A 273 36.33 10.43 -39.64
C ASP A 273 34.86 10.65 -39.30
N LYS A 274 33.94 10.09 -40.11
CA LYS A 274 32.51 10.15 -39.81
C LYS A 274 32.17 9.49 -38.47
N VAL A 275 32.65 8.27 -38.23
CA VAL A 275 32.41 7.58 -36.94
C VAL A 275 33.01 8.37 -35.78
N ARG A 276 34.24 8.86 -35.94
CA ARG A 276 34.93 9.66 -34.91
C ARG A 276 34.17 10.95 -34.57
N GLN A 277 33.72 11.70 -35.57
CA GLN A 277 32.96 12.93 -35.36
C GLN A 277 31.56 12.66 -34.80
N GLU A 278 30.81 11.73 -35.40
CA GLU A 278 29.40 11.50 -35.09
C GLU A 278 29.20 11.05 -33.64
N PHE A 279 30.10 10.21 -33.12
CA PHE A 279 30.02 9.68 -31.75
C PHE A 279 30.91 10.41 -30.74
N ASN A 280 31.52 11.54 -31.14
CA ASN A 280 32.47 12.31 -30.34
C ASN A 280 33.60 11.44 -29.76
N LYS A 281 34.25 10.67 -30.65
CA LYS A 281 35.38 9.78 -30.33
C LYS A 281 36.56 10.07 -31.26
N PRO A 282 37.16 11.27 -31.24
CA PRO A 282 38.21 11.69 -32.17
C PRO A 282 39.41 10.74 -32.21
N ASN A 283 39.73 10.09 -31.09
CA ASN A 283 40.86 9.18 -30.95
C ASN A 283 40.49 7.69 -31.06
N LEU A 284 39.29 7.34 -31.56
CA LEU A 284 38.91 5.93 -31.72
C LEU A 284 39.85 5.26 -32.71
N SER A 285 40.54 4.21 -32.25
CA SER A 285 41.55 3.50 -33.03
C SER A 285 40.90 2.52 -34.01
N TRP A 286 41.53 2.33 -35.18
CA TRP A 286 41.09 1.39 -36.21
C TRP A 286 42.21 0.42 -36.55
N ILE A 287 41.93 -0.87 -36.57
CA ILE A 287 42.85 -1.93 -36.99
C ILE A 287 42.39 -2.43 -38.35
N ILE A 288 43.17 -2.17 -39.40
CA ILE A 288 42.77 -2.38 -40.79
C ILE A 288 43.55 -3.56 -41.36
N ALA A 289 42.85 -4.62 -41.77
CA ALA A 289 43.47 -5.73 -42.48
C ALA A 289 43.88 -5.34 -43.90
N LEU A 290 44.97 -5.94 -44.40
CA LEU A 290 45.24 -5.94 -45.83
C LEU A 290 44.39 -7.05 -46.45
N SER A 291 43.32 -6.66 -47.12
CA SER A 291 42.28 -7.57 -47.63
C SER A 291 41.92 -7.13 -49.05
N SER A 292 42.59 -7.71 -50.04
CA SER A 292 42.38 -7.38 -51.45
C SER A 292 42.08 -8.60 -52.31
N TYR A 293 42.39 -9.80 -51.83
CA TYR A 293 42.31 -11.03 -52.61
C TYR A 293 40.88 -11.42 -53.03
N ALA A 294 40.61 -11.42 -54.34
CA ALA A 294 39.37 -11.92 -54.94
C ALA A 294 39.67 -12.66 -56.26
N GLY A 295 39.97 -13.95 -56.19
CA GLY A 295 40.52 -14.75 -57.29
C GLY A 295 41.96 -14.38 -57.68
N GLY A 296 42.54 -13.39 -56.99
CA GLY A 296 43.84 -12.79 -57.22
C GLY A 296 43.99 -11.54 -56.36
N ARG A 297 45.22 -11.09 -56.14
CA ARG A 297 45.54 -9.89 -55.34
C ARG A 297 45.30 -8.62 -56.16
N PHE A 298 44.74 -7.58 -55.53
CA PHE A 298 44.50 -6.28 -56.15
C PHE A 298 45.35 -5.19 -55.51
N ASP A 299 46.42 -4.79 -56.19
CA ASP A 299 47.41 -3.84 -55.64
C ASP A 299 46.85 -2.44 -55.40
N ASN A 300 45.88 -1.99 -56.21
CA ASN A 300 45.21 -0.70 -56.00
C ASN A 300 44.53 -0.63 -54.62
N VAL A 301 43.84 -1.69 -54.22
CA VAL A 301 43.17 -1.83 -52.92
C VAL A 301 44.19 -1.89 -51.79
N ARG A 302 45.22 -2.72 -51.97
CA ARG A 302 46.22 -2.95 -50.94
C ARG A 302 47.07 -1.70 -50.67
N GLN A 303 47.47 -0.99 -51.72
CA GLN A 303 48.15 0.30 -51.61
C GLN A 303 47.27 1.32 -50.88
N ALA A 304 45.96 1.35 -51.15
CA ALA A 304 45.05 2.25 -50.45
C ALA A 304 44.98 1.94 -48.95
N GLN A 305 44.82 0.67 -48.57
CA GLN A 305 44.83 0.23 -47.17
C GLN A 305 46.14 0.63 -46.47
N GLN A 306 47.29 0.39 -47.13
CA GLN A 306 48.60 0.77 -46.59
C GLN A 306 48.75 2.29 -46.42
N GLN A 307 48.24 3.11 -47.35
CA GLN A 307 48.25 4.57 -47.20
C GLN A 307 47.43 5.03 -46.00
N VAL A 308 46.25 4.44 -45.79
CA VAL A 308 45.37 4.76 -44.64
C VAL A 308 46.02 4.32 -43.32
N ILE A 309 46.63 3.14 -43.30
CA ILE A 309 47.35 2.60 -42.13
C ILE A 309 48.56 3.47 -41.77
N ASN A 310 49.34 3.89 -42.76
CA ASN A 310 50.59 4.62 -42.55
C ASN A 310 50.40 6.14 -42.40
N ARG A 311 49.15 6.64 -42.40
CA ARG A 311 48.89 8.06 -42.19
C ARG A 311 49.33 8.47 -40.79
N SER A 312 50.31 9.37 -40.74
CA SER A 312 50.85 9.87 -39.47
C SER A 312 49.77 10.52 -38.61
N ASN A 313 49.81 10.25 -37.30
CA ASN A 313 48.87 10.78 -36.29
C ASN A 313 47.40 10.46 -36.56
N TYR A 314 47.10 9.38 -37.28
CA TYR A 314 45.73 9.03 -37.66
C TYR A 314 45.13 7.86 -36.85
N LEU A 315 45.89 7.29 -35.92
CA LEU A 315 45.46 6.22 -35.01
C LEU A 315 44.85 5.01 -35.74
N THR A 316 45.40 4.72 -36.92
CA THR A 316 45.16 3.51 -37.70
C THR A 316 46.34 2.56 -37.50
N PHE A 317 46.04 1.28 -37.44
CA PHE A 317 47.00 0.24 -37.12
C PHE A 317 46.86 -0.89 -38.14
N GLN A 318 47.97 -1.49 -38.53
CA GLN A 318 47.94 -2.63 -39.44
C GLN A 318 47.38 -3.85 -38.72
N GLY A 319 46.29 -4.41 -39.26
CA GLY A 319 45.76 -5.73 -38.94
C GLY A 319 46.50 -6.84 -39.71
N PRO A 320 45.91 -8.03 -39.83
CA PRO A 320 46.55 -9.11 -40.58
C PRO A 320 46.65 -8.82 -42.07
N ASP A 321 47.65 -9.43 -42.69
CA ASP A 321 47.73 -9.52 -44.14
C ASP A 321 47.02 -10.79 -44.62
N LEU A 322 45.77 -10.60 -45.07
CA LEU A 322 44.86 -11.66 -45.45
C LEU A 322 45.01 -12.11 -46.89
N ASP A 323 45.80 -11.39 -47.70
CA ASP A 323 46.15 -11.80 -49.06
C ASP A 323 47.08 -13.02 -49.05
N ASN A 324 47.75 -13.31 -47.93
CA ASN A 324 48.58 -14.50 -47.74
C ASN A 324 47.75 -15.80 -47.65
N ILE A 325 46.44 -15.68 -47.45
CA ILE A 325 45.50 -16.81 -47.43
C ILE A 325 44.80 -16.82 -48.79
N SER A 326 45.43 -17.44 -49.79
CA SER A 326 45.05 -17.32 -51.21
C SER A 326 44.79 -18.64 -51.93
N SER A 327 45.09 -19.78 -51.29
CA SER A 327 44.91 -21.09 -51.93
C SER A 327 43.43 -21.37 -52.19
N LEU A 328 43.10 -22.18 -53.21
CA LEU A 328 41.72 -22.63 -53.44
C LEU A 328 41.20 -23.54 -52.32
N GLU A 329 42.09 -24.18 -51.55
CA GLU A 329 41.70 -24.90 -50.34
C GLU A 329 41.20 -23.93 -49.26
N ASP A 330 41.86 -22.80 -49.10
CA ASP A 330 41.51 -21.78 -48.11
C ASP A 330 40.38 -20.86 -48.60
N ARG A 331 40.28 -20.63 -49.92
CA ARG A 331 39.25 -19.83 -50.58
C ARG A 331 38.65 -20.56 -51.78
N PRO A 332 37.67 -21.46 -51.57
CA PRO A 332 37.11 -22.32 -52.62
C PRO A 332 36.50 -21.56 -53.79
N ASP A 333 35.79 -20.46 -53.52
CA ASP A 333 35.22 -19.57 -54.55
C ASP A 333 36.17 -18.43 -54.97
N GLY A 334 37.40 -18.45 -54.48
CA GLY A 334 38.40 -17.40 -54.67
C GLY A 334 38.23 -16.16 -53.78
N ILE A 335 37.22 -16.09 -52.92
CA ILE A 335 36.89 -14.91 -52.10
C ILE A 335 36.69 -15.25 -50.63
N HIS A 336 35.83 -16.20 -50.30
CA HIS A 336 35.42 -16.52 -48.93
C HIS A 336 36.23 -17.67 -48.34
N TYR A 337 36.36 -17.69 -47.01
CA TYR A 337 37.23 -18.67 -46.34
C TYR A 337 36.52 -20.00 -46.05
N SER A 338 37.13 -21.09 -46.49
CA SER A 338 36.79 -22.45 -46.02
C SER A 338 37.10 -22.60 -44.53
N PRO A 339 36.72 -23.71 -43.87
CA PRO A 339 37.09 -23.95 -42.47
C PRO A 339 38.61 -23.90 -42.20
N SER A 340 39.45 -24.37 -43.13
CA SER A 340 40.91 -24.27 -43.00
C SER A 340 41.40 -22.82 -43.18
N GLY A 341 40.79 -22.07 -44.10
CA GLY A 341 41.02 -20.64 -44.26
C GLY A 341 40.62 -19.84 -43.01
N GLN A 342 39.45 -20.12 -42.44
CA GLN A 342 38.92 -19.48 -41.23
C GLN A 342 39.86 -19.70 -40.03
N GLU A 343 40.41 -20.91 -39.87
CA GLU A 343 41.39 -21.22 -38.83
C GLU A 343 42.64 -20.33 -38.94
N LYS A 344 43.20 -20.21 -40.15
CA LYS A 344 44.40 -19.37 -40.41
C LYS A 344 44.09 -17.89 -40.20
N VAL A 345 42.97 -17.40 -40.69
CA VAL A 345 42.55 -15.98 -40.57
C VAL A 345 42.31 -15.59 -39.12
N GLY A 346 41.61 -16.45 -38.36
CA GLY A 346 41.36 -16.20 -36.94
C GLY A 346 42.66 -16.06 -36.14
N LEU A 347 43.63 -16.92 -36.42
CA LEU A 347 44.97 -16.84 -35.81
C LEU A 347 45.71 -15.55 -36.21
N LEU A 348 45.73 -15.20 -37.50
CA LEU A 348 46.39 -13.99 -37.99
C LEU A 348 45.81 -12.73 -37.35
N TRP A 349 44.49 -12.63 -37.22
CA TRP A 349 43.85 -11.52 -36.52
C TRP A 349 44.29 -11.44 -35.06
N ALA A 350 44.24 -12.57 -34.33
CA ALA A 350 44.64 -12.61 -32.93
C ALA A 350 46.11 -12.20 -32.74
N GLN A 351 47.01 -12.63 -33.62
CA GLN A 351 48.43 -12.26 -33.58
C GLN A 351 48.66 -10.78 -33.85
N SER A 352 47.94 -10.21 -34.82
CA SER A 352 48.12 -8.82 -35.29
C SER A 352 47.73 -7.78 -34.23
N ILE A 353 46.77 -8.07 -33.36
CA ILE A 353 46.40 -7.18 -32.24
C ILE A 353 47.45 -7.32 -31.13
N THR A 354 48.61 -6.68 -31.25
CA THR A 354 49.69 -6.86 -30.28
C THR A 354 49.39 -6.25 -28.90
N ASN A 355 50.09 -6.71 -27.85
CA ASN A 355 50.02 -6.07 -26.54
C ASN A 355 50.44 -4.58 -26.60
N SER A 356 51.39 -4.25 -27.47
CA SER A 356 51.80 -2.86 -27.73
C SER A 356 50.63 -2.04 -28.28
N TYR A 357 49.86 -2.57 -29.23
CA TYR A 357 48.67 -1.87 -29.73
C TYR A 357 47.71 -1.55 -28.59
N LEU A 358 47.34 -2.56 -27.79
CA LEU A 358 46.41 -2.39 -26.67
C LEU A 358 46.88 -1.38 -25.62
N GLN A 359 48.20 -1.24 -25.42
CA GLN A 359 48.79 -0.25 -24.51
C GLN A 359 48.81 1.17 -25.09
N THR A 360 48.95 1.31 -26.42
CA THR A 360 49.02 2.61 -27.11
C THR A 360 47.65 3.20 -27.47
N MET A 361 46.67 2.35 -27.80
CA MET A 361 45.33 2.78 -28.20
C MET A 361 44.61 3.43 -27.02
N GLN A 362 43.97 4.58 -27.26
CA GLN A 362 43.11 5.22 -26.26
C GLN A 362 41.73 4.54 -26.24
N PRO A 363 41.35 3.85 -25.15
CA PRO A 363 40.02 3.27 -25.02
C PRO A 363 38.98 4.34 -24.67
N TYR A 364 37.74 4.09 -25.07
CA TYR A 364 36.58 4.80 -24.54
C TYR A 364 35.89 3.93 -23.51
N MET A 365 35.77 4.45 -22.30
CA MET A 365 35.21 3.70 -21.17
C MET A 365 33.68 3.67 -21.23
N ALA A 366 33.09 2.69 -20.54
CA ALA A 366 31.65 2.63 -20.32
C ALA A 366 31.15 3.90 -19.62
N GLU A 367 29.98 4.39 -20.05
CA GLU A 367 29.31 5.53 -19.44
C GLU A 367 28.39 5.08 -18.29
N THR A 368 28.18 5.98 -17.33
CA THR A 368 27.23 5.78 -16.25
C THR A 368 25.81 5.73 -16.80
N GLN A 369 25.06 4.71 -16.38
CA GLN A 369 23.65 4.55 -16.71
C GLN A 369 22.76 5.34 -15.74
N PRO A 370 21.73 6.04 -16.24
CA PRO A 370 20.80 6.81 -15.43
C PRO A 370 19.93 5.91 -14.56
N LEU A 371 19.52 6.42 -13.39
CA LEU A 371 18.59 5.74 -12.48
C LEU A 371 17.18 6.30 -12.62
N ALA A 372 16.18 5.44 -12.47
CA ALA A 372 14.82 5.87 -12.19
C ALA A 372 14.69 6.38 -10.75
N SER A 373 13.81 7.35 -10.50
CA SER A 373 13.31 7.63 -9.15
C SER A 373 12.13 6.72 -8.82
N ILE A 374 12.00 6.37 -7.54
CA ILE A 374 10.96 5.50 -7.02
C ILE A 374 10.14 6.28 -6.00
N ALA A 375 8.82 6.26 -6.15
CA ALA A 375 7.87 6.87 -5.21
C ALA A 375 6.69 5.94 -4.95
N CYS A 376 6.02 6.13 -3.82
CA CYS A 376 4.80 5.39 -3.50
C CYS A 376 3.63 5.88 -4.35
N ALA A 377 2.85 4.93 -4.87
CA ALA A 377 1.59 5.20 -5.54
C ALA A 377 0.41 4.67 -4.71
N ASP A 378 -0.81 4.97 -5.13
CA ASP A 378 -2.03 4.41 -4.53
C ASP A 378 -2.08 2.89 -4.66
N GLY A 379 -2.72 2.23 -3.69
CA GLY A 379 -2.69 0.77 -3.59
C GLY A 379 -1.27 0.21 -3.40
N ASN A 380 -1.10 -1.09 -3.61
CA ASN A 380 0.19 -1.77 -3.43
C ASN A 380 1.08 -1.61 -4.68
N GLN A 381 1.39 -0.36 -5.04
CA GLN A 381 2.12 0.01 -6.26
C GLN A 381 3.18 1.08 -6.00
N LEU A 382 4.16 1.16 -6.91
CA LEU A 382 5.18 2.20 -6.97
C LEU A 382 5.08 2.97 -8.29
N THR A 383 5.43 4.25 -8.26
CA THR A 383 5.71 5.05 -9.45
C THR A 383 7.20 5.08 -9.72
N LEU A 384 7.60 4.56 -10.88
CA LEU A 384 8.98 4.56 -11.39
C LEU A 384 9.11 5.68 -12.43
N THR A 385 9.98 6.66 -12.20
CA THR A 385 10.14 7.81 -13.10
C THR A 385 11.55 7.88 -13.66
N GLN A 386 11.69 7.77 -14.97
CA GLN A 386 12.99 7.93 -15.65
C GLN A 386 13.40 9.41 -15.72
N PRO A 387 14.69 9.73 -15.87
CA PRO A 387 15.14 11.11 -16.11
C PRO A 387 14.51 11.73 -17.34
N ALA A 388 14.25 13.04 -17.27
CA ALA A 388 13.64 13.80 -18.36
C ALA A 388 14.60 13.96 -19.57
N GLY A 389 14.05 14.30 -20.74
CA GLY A 389 14.82 14.60 -21.95
C GLY A 389 15.09 13.40 -22.87
N TYR A 390 14.45 12.26 -22.63
CA TYR A 390 14.59 11.05 -23.43
C TYR A 390 13.24 10.60 -24.00
N GLN A 391 13.29 9.77 -25.04
CA GLN A 391 12.20 8.86 -25.38
C GLN A 391 12.38 7.56 -24.60
N TYR A 392 11.28 6.95 -24.16
CA TYR A 392 11.31 5.78 -23.29
C TYR A 392 10.73 4.57 -24.01
N ILE A 393 11.38 3.42 -23.86
CA ILE A 393 10.84 2.12 -24.22
C ILE A 393 11.00 1.21 -23.02
N TRP A 394 9.90 0.99 -22.32
CA TRP A 394 9.85 0.06 -21.20
C TRP A 394 9.69 -1.38 -21.69
N ASN A 395 10.11 -2.35 -20.87
CA ASN A 395 9.96 -3.77 -21.16
C ASN A 395 8.49 -4.26 -21.22
N ASN A 396 7.53 -3.43 -20.78
CA ASN A 396 6.09 -3.64 -20.96
C ASN A 396 5.51 -2.86 -22.15
N ALA A 397 6.36 -2.39 -23.06
CA ALA A 397 6.03 -1.58 -24.24
C ALA A 397 5.47 -0.17 -23.97
N ALA A 398 5.41 0.30 -22.73
CA ALA A 398 5.06 1.67 -22.43
C ALA A 398 6.14 2.67 -22.89
N SER A 399 5.74 3.91 -23.13
CA SER A 399 6.61 4.99 -23.60
C SER A 399 6.55 6.27 -22.76
N SER A 400 5.79 6.28 -21.66
CA SER A 400 5.73 7.38 -20.71
C SER A 400 7.03 7.48 -19.89
N GLN A 401 7.37 8.69 -19.45
CA GLN A 401 8.51 8.90 -18.54
C GLN A 401 8.32 8.17 -17.20
N ALA A 402 7.09 8.15 -16.71
CA ALA A 402 6.72 7.51 -15.46
C ALA A 402 5.80 6.31 -15.68
N LEU A 403 5.95 5.29 -14.84
CA LEU A 403 5.11 4.10 -14.79
C LEU A 403 4.63 3.85 -13.36
N THR A 404 3.33 3.65 -13.17
CA THR A 404 2.77 3.16 -11.91
C THR A 404 2.51 1.67 -12.02
N VAL A 405 3.17 0.87 -11.19
CA VAL A 405 3.30 -0.58 -11.35
C VAL A 405 3.26 -1.33 -10.03
N GLY A 406 2.74 -2.56 -10.05
CA GLY A 406 2.80 -3.52 -8.94
C GLY A 406 4.05 -4.40 -9.00
N GLU A 407 3.94 -5.62 -8.46
CA GLU A 407 5.03 -6.61 -8.48
C GLU A 407 5.56 -6.89 -9.90
N GLY A 408 6.89 -6.90 -10.06
CA GLY A 408 7.53 -7.18 -11.33
C GLY A 408 8.93 -6.60 -11.44
N ILE A 409 9.61 -6.88 -12.57
CA ILE A 409 10.90 -6.30 -12.91
C ILE A 409 10.69 -5.35 -14.08
N TYR A 410 11.05 -4.08 -13.90
CA TYR A 410 10.84 -3.03 -14.88
C TYR A 410 12.18 -2.42 -15.29
N SER A 411 12.38 -2.29 -16.60
CA SER A 411 13.57 -1.69 -17.18
C SER A 411 13.19 -0.85 -18.39
N ALA A 412 13.90 0.26 -18.61
CA ALA A 412 13.67 1.14 -19.74
C ALA A 412 14.93 1.33 -20.58
N ARG A 413 14.73 1.46 -21.89
CA ARG A 413 15.69 2.07 -22.82
C ARG A 413 15.38 3.56 -22.89
N LEU A 414 16.38 4.40 -22.65
CA LEU A 414 16.29 5.85 -22.72
C LEU A 414 17.03 6.31 -23.97
N ILE A 415 16.32 6.95 -24.90
CA ILE A 415 16.84 7.33 -26.21
C ILE A 415 16.92 8.85 -26.26
N ASN A 416 18.13 9.39 -26.47
CA ASN A 416 18.31 10.84 -26.59
C ASN A 416 18.07 11.33 -28.04
N GLY A 417 18.17 12.64 -28.27
CA GLY A 417 18.00 13.24 -29.60
C GLY A 417 19.01 12.80 -30.68
N GLN A 418 20.11 12.12 -30.31
CA GLN A 418 21.09 11.53 -31.24
C GLN A 418 20.87 10.02 -31.47
N ASN A 419 19.75 9.47 -31.00
CA ASN A 419 19.44 8.04 -30.97
C ASN A 419 20.39 7.19 -30.11
N LYS A 420 21.21 7.82 -29.26
CA LYS A 420 22.01 7.11 -28.25
C LYS A 420 21.07 6.51 -27.21
N VAL A 421 21.28 5.24 -26.91
CA VAL A 421 20.48 4.47 -25.96
C VAL A 421 21.25 4.26 -24.66
N LEU A 422 20.58 4.53 -23.55
CA LEU A 422 21.04 4.20 -22.21
C LEU A 422 20.09 3.16 -21.61
N PHE A 423 20.64 2.23 -20.84
CA PHE A 423 19.89 1.16 -20.17
C PHE A 423 19.82 1.47 -18.68
N SER A 424 18.69 2.03 -18.22
CA SER A 424 18.47 2.24 -16.79
C SER A 424 18.56 0.89 -16.06
N PRO A 425 19.25 0.81 -14.90
CA PRO A 425 19.22 -0.37 -14.06
C PRO A 425 17.78 -0.83 -13.79
N PRO A 426 17.47 -2.13 -13.92
CA PRO A 426 16.13 -2.64 -13.65
C PRO A 426 15.71 -2.40 -12.20
N VAL A 427 14.42 -2.09 -12.00
CA VAL A 427 13.79 -2.00 -10.68
C VAL A 427 12.91 -3.23 -10.48
N ALA A 428 13.28 -4.07 -9.51
CA ALA A 428 12.41 -5.14 -9.01
C ALA A 428 11.50 -4.60 -7.92
N VAL A 429 10.20 -4.59 -8.20
CA VAL A 429 9.12 -4.20 -7.27
C VAL A 429 8.62 -5.47 -6.56
N PRO A 430 8.65 -5.54 -5.22
CA PRO A 430 8.23 -6.72 -4.47
C PRO A 430 6.70 -6.86 -4.44
N SER A 431 6.23 -8.04 -4.05
CA SER A 431 4.80 -8.36 -3.87
C SER A 431 4.10 -7.49 -2.83
N SER A 432 4.83 -6.89 -1.89
CA SER A 432 4.30 -5.95 -0.89
C SER A 432 5.22 -4.74 -0.76
N VAL A 433 4.69 -3.58 -1.15
CA VAL A 433 5.33 -2.27 -0.98
C VAL A 433 4.66 -1.45 0.11
N ARG A 434 3.37 -1.71 0.38
CA ARG A 434 2.64 -1.18 1.54
C ARG A 434 2.52 -2.24 2.63
N PRO A 435 2.74 -1.89 3.92
CA PRO A 435 2.46 -2.82 5.01
C PRO A 435 0.96 -3.15 5.08
N ALA A 436 0.63 -4.31 5.64
CA ALA A 436 -0.74 -4.62 6.00
C ALA A 436 -1.30 -3.58 6.99
N ASN A 437 -2.61 -3.37 6.97
CA ASN A 437 -3.25 -2.46 7.91
C ASN A 437 -2.97 -2.96 9.34
N PRO A 438 -2.41 -2.11 10.22
CA PRO A 438 -2.19 -2.48 11.62
C PRO A 438 -3.53 -2.70 12.32
N THR A 439 -3.51 -3.45 13.41
CA THR A 439 -4.60 -3.51 14.39
C THR A 439 -4.19 -2.72 15.63
N ILE A 440 -5.16 -2.15 16.35
CA ILE A 440 -4.93 -1.42 17.61
C ILE A 440 -5.37 -2.31 18.77
N THR A 441 -4.46 -2.57 19.71
CA THR A 441 -4.78 -3.18 21.00
C THR A 441 -4.67 -2.15 22.11
N THR A 442 -5.38 -2.37 23.21
CA THR A 442 -5.41 -1.44 24.34
C THR A 442 -4.88 -2.06 25.62
N SER A 443 -4.29 -1.21 26.47
CA SER A 443 -3.97 -1.54 27.86
C SER A 443 -4.50 -0.42 28.76
N GLY A 444 -5.29 -0.80 29.77
CA GLY A 444 -6.11 0.10 30.56
C GLY A 444 -7.58 0.14 30.11
N SER A 445 -8.43 0.79 30.90
CA SER A 445 -9.85 0.93 30.58
C SER A 445 -10.05 1.79 29.34
N VAL A 446 -10.74 1.24 28.33
CA VAL A 446 -11.10 1.94 27.09
C VAL A 446 -12.24 2.96 27.29
N SER A 447 -12.90 2.87 28.44
CA SER A 447 -13.86 3.83 28.95
C SER A 447 -13.20 4.62 30.08
N LEU A 448 -13.02 5.92 29.89
CA LEU A 448 -12.28 6.78 30.81
C LEU A 448 -13.23 7.60 31.70
N CYS A 449 -12.82 7.81 32.95
CA CYS A 449 -13.30 8.90 33.79
C CYS A 449 -12.33 10.06 33.66
N GLN A 450 -12.82 11.29 33.57
CA GLN A 450 -11.93 12.45 33.40
C GLN A 450 -11.21 12.78 34.73
N PRO A 451 -9.86 12.89 34.75
CA PRO A 451 -8.89 12.45 33.73
C PRO A 451 -8.45 10.99 33.94
N GLY A 452 -8.36 10.24 32.83
CA GLY A 452 -7.87 8.87 32.76
C GLY A 452 -7.10 8.68 31.45
N SER A 453 -6.31 7.62 31.33
CA SER A 453 -5.52 7.35 30.12
C SER A 453 -5.62 5.91 29.67
N VAL A 454 -5.70 5.67 28.36
CA VAL A 454 -5.57 4.35 27.76
C VAL A 454 -4.34 4.30 26.87
N THR A 455 -3.56 3.22 26.96
CA THR A 455 -2.44 3.01 26.04
C THR A 455 -2.96 2.29 24.81
N LEU A 456 -2.77 2.89 23.63
CA LEU A 456 -3.08 2.29 22.33
C LEU A 456 -1.78 1.74 21.75
N THR A 457 -1.80 0.50 21.25
CA THR A 457 -0.62 -0.18 20.70
C THR A 457 -0.92 -0.71 19.30
N SER A 458 -0.08 -0.35 18.33
CA SER A 458 -0.13 -0.89 16.97
C SER A 458 0.46 -2.31 16.94
N SER A 459 -0.18 -3.21 16.21
CA SER A 459 0.36 -4.54 15.93
C SER A 459 1.61 -4.49 15.03
N TYR A 460 1.79 -3.41 14.27
CA TYR A 460 2.98 -3.23 13.42
C TYR A 460 4.18 -2.78 14.26
N ALA A 461 5.20 -3.63 14.31
CA ALA A 461 6.41 -3.37 15.11
C ALA A 461 7.36 -2.35 14.48
N GLY A 462 7.21 -2.05 13.19
CA GLY A 462 8.01 -1.06 12.47
C GLY A 462 7.57 0.38 12.75
N SER A 463 7.91 1.29 11.84
CA SER A 463 7.52 2.70 11.95
C SER A 463 6.01 2.87 11.77
N ASN A 464 5.40 3.65 12.65
CA ASN A 464 3.98 3.98 12.63
C ASN A 464 3.81 5.50 12.48
N VAL A 465 2.62 5.96 12.11
CA VAL A 465 2.22 7.38 12.19
C VAL A 465 0.82 7.43 12.77
N TRP A 466 0.69 7.98 13.96
CA TRP A 466 -0.59 8.17 14.65
C TRP A 466 -1.26 9.51 14.26
N SER A 467 -2.57 9.62 14.47
CA SER A 467 -3.34 10.86 14.26
C SER A 467 -2.86 12.03 15.13
N THR A 468 -2.12 11.73 16.19
CA THR A 468 -1.47 12.66 17.11
C THR A 468 -0.05 13.06 16.68
N ALA A 469 0.41 12.53 15.53
CA ALA A 469 1.72 12.74 14.88
C ALA A 469 2.93 11.99 15.49
N GLU A 470 2.75 11.23 16.57
CA GLU A 470 3.78 10.32 17.09
C GLU A 470 4.02 9.14 16.15
N SER A 471 5.24 8.61 16.21
CA SER A 471 5.69 7.48 15.38
C SER A 471 6.02 6.21 16.18
N THR A 472 5.77 6.22 17.48
CA THR A 472 6.01 5.08 18.38
C THR A 472 5.00 3.96 18.12
N ARG A 473 5.36 2.74 18.51
CA ARG A 473 4.44 1.60 18.44
C ARG A 473 3.22 1.79 19.35
N SER A 474 3.39 2.50 20.45
CA SER A 474 2.32 2.78 21.41
C SER A 474 2.24 4.26 21.73
N ILE A 475 1.02 4.76 21.92
CA ILE A 475 0.71 6.12 22.39
C ILE A 475 -0.20 6.07 23.61
N VAL A 476 -0.18 7.12 24.41
CA VAL A 476 -1.12 7.31 25.52
C VAL A 476 -2.20 8.27 25.06
N ALA A 477 -3.45 7.81 25.01
CA ALA A 477 -4.61 8.65 24.75
C ALA A 477 -5.09 9.26 26.09
N PRO A 478 -4.94 10.57 26.32
CA PRO A 478 -5.26 11.22 27.59
C PRO A 478 -6.74 11.64 27.69
N SER A 479 -7.49 11.52 26.60
CA SER A 479 -8.88 11.94 26.50
C SER A 479 -9.66 11.00 25.60
N THR A 480 -10.98 11.15 25.64
CA THR A 480 -11.87 10.53 24.66
C THR A 480 -11.62 11.12 23.27
N GLY A 481 -11.96 10.36 22.23
CA GLY A 481 -11.75 10.76 20.84
C GLY A 481 -11.45 9.58 19.92
N VAL A 482 -11.35 9.87 18.63
CA VAL A 482 -10.95 8.90 17.60
C VAL A 482 -9.46 9.04 17.34
N PHE A 483 -8.72 7.96 17.55
CA PHE A 483 -7.30 7.84 17.24
C PHE A 483 -7.13 6.95 16.03
N SER A 484 -6.21 7.28 15.14
CA SER A 484 -5.90 6.43 13.99
C SER A 484 -4.40 6.20 13.85
N VAL A 485 -4.02 5.08 13.24
CA VAL A 485 -2.63 4.71 12.98
C VAL A 485 -2.46 4.17 11.56
N THR A 486 -1.35 4.55 10.93
CA THR A 486 -0.86 3.97 9.67
C THR A 486 0.51 3.35 9.90
N ALA A 487 0.76 2.19 9.29
CA ALA A 487 2.08 1.55 9.27
C ALA A 487 2.89 2.07 8.08
N VAL A 488 4.21 2.24 8.25
CA VAL A 488 5.12 2.77 7.22
C VAL A 488 6.14 1.72 6.80
N ASN A 489 6.21 1.42 5.50
CA ASN A 489 7.25 0.55 4.95
C ASN A 489 8.63 1.22 5.10
N PRO A 490 9.62 0.56 5.74
CA PRO A 490 10.91 1.18 6.04
C PRO A 490 11.79 1.46 4.81
N VAL A 491 11.54 0.78 3.69
CA VAL A 491 12.35 0.88 2.46
C VAL A 491 11.84 1.96 1.51
N TYR A 492 10.53 1.94 1.25
CA TYR A 492 9.89 2.83 0.27
C TYR A 492 9.18 4.03 0.91
N GLY A 493 8.89 3.98 2.22
CA GLY A 493 8.09 4.99 2.90
C GLY A 493 6.57 4.87 2.66
N CYS A 494 6.11 3.83 1.97
CA CYS A 494 4.69 3.67 1.63
C CYS A 494 3.86 3.32 2.86
N ARG A 495 2.66 3.91 2.96
CA ARG A 495 1.79 3.79 4.12
C ARG A 495 0.65 2.78 3.90
N SER A 496 0.27 2.06 4.95
CA SER A 496 -0.99 1.31 4.98
C SER A 496 -2.20 2.26 4.95
N ASN A 497 -3.41 1.70 4.84
CA ASN A 497 -4.60 2.48 5.17
C ASN A 497 -4.63 2.76 6.69
N ALA A 498 -5.35 3.80 7.09
CA ALA A 498 -5.51 4.14 8.49
C ALA A 498 -6.47 3.17 9.19
N THR A 499 -6.06 2.67 10.35
CA THR A 499 -6.93 1.94 11.27
C THR A 499 -7.33 2.88 12.40
N SER A 500 -8.63 3.01 12.67
CA SER A 500 -9.16 3.90 13.71
C SER A 500 -9.63 3.13 14.95
N PHE A 501 -9.51 3.76 16.11
CA PHE A 501 -10.00 3.28 17.40
C PHE A 501 -10.62 4.45 18.19
N THR A 502 -11.78 4.23 18.81
CA THR A 502 -12.49 5.25 19.58
C THR A 502 -12.33 5.00 21.07
N VAL A 503 -11.87 6.01 21.80
CA VAL A 503 -11.84 6.03 23.26
C VAL A 503 -13.09 6.77 23.76
N SER A 504 -13.90 6.12 24.58
CA SER A 504 -15.20 6.62 25.03
C SER A 504 -15.20 7.04 26.50
N LEU A 505 -16.18 7.83 26.91
CA LEU A 505 -16.40 8.17 28.32
C LEU A 505 -17.12 6.99 29.00
N SER A 506 -16.74 6.65 30.24
CA SER A 506 -17.54 5.67 31.01
C SER A 506 -18.77 6.36 31.64
N PRO A 507 -19.97 5.74 31.60
CA PRO A 507 -21.17 6.32 32.22
C PRO A 507 -21.13 6.26 33.76
N THR A 508 -22.01 7.04 34.38
CA THR A 508 -22.40 6.92 35.79
C THR A 508 -23.72 6.15 35.89
N ASP A 509 -24.04 5.54 37.01
CA ASP A 509 -25.26 4.75 37.21
C ASP A 509 -25.64 4.91 38.69
N LEU A 510 -26.78 5.53 38.98
CA LEU A 510 -27.17 6.04 40.29
C LEU A 510 -28.48 5.43 40.80
N ALA A 511 -28.36 4.49 41.74
CA ALA A 511 -29.50 3.95 42.46
C ALA A 511 -29.80 4.72 43.77
N LEU A 512 -31.06 5.05 44.00
CA LEU A 512 -31.60 5.61 45.24
C LEU A 512 -32.39 4.56 46.01
N SER A 513 -32.18 4.49 47.33
CA SER A 513 -33.05 3.75 48.25
C SER A 513 -33.44 4.60 49.45
N ILE A 514 -34.63 4.33 50.01
CA ILE A 514 -35.09 4.96 51.25
C ILE A 514 -35.50 3.89 52.28
N GLY A 515 -35.07 4.08 53.52
CA GLY A 515 -35.39 3.22 54.66
C GLY A 515 -35.93 4.02 55.84
N VAL A 516 -36.60 3.34 56.78
CA VAL A 516 -37.13 3.94 58.01
C VAL A 516 -36.69 3.15 59.24
N SER A 517 -36.32 3.85 60.32
CA SER A 517 -35.78 3.23 61.54
C SER A 517 -36.74 2.24 62.20
N ARG A 518 -38.05 2.47 62.07
CA ARG A 518 -39.13 1.61 62.58
C ARG A 518 -40.33 1.74 61.65
N ARG A 519 -40.85 0.62 61.15
CA ARG A 519 -42.07 0.59 60.31
C ARG A 519 -43.37 0.73 61.10
N THR A 520 -43.33 0.67 62.43
CA THR A 520 -44.49 0.89 63.32
C THR A 520 -44.15 1.98 64.34
N VAL A 521 -44.96 3.05 64.39
CA VAL A 521 -44.70 4.26 65.19
C VAL A 521 -45.98 4.69 65.92
N ALA A 522 -45.92 5.20 67.15
CA ALA A 522 -47.11 5.75 67.79
C ALA A 522 -47.49 7.11 67.17
N VAL A 523 -48.77 7.50 67.22
CA VAL A 523 -49.16 8.85 66.80
C VAL A 523 -48.48 9.86 67.73
N GLY A 524 -47.83 10.87 67.16
CA GLY A 524 -47.03 11.84 67.88
C GLY A 524 -45.57 11.43 68.04
N ASP A 525 -45.15 10.20 67.75
CA ASP A 525 -43.75 9.78 67.82
C ASP A 525 -42.96 10.12 66.54
N THR A 526 -41.64 10.07 66.65
CA THR A 526 -40.72 10.32 65.53
C THR A 526 -40.12 9.04 64.95
N ALA A 527 -39.93 9.02 63.63
CA ALA A 527 -39.12 8.05 62.91
C ALA A 527 -37.94 8.73 62.22
N THR A 528 -36.84 8.00 62.05
CA THR A 528 -35.70 8.45 61.25
C THR A 528 -35.76 7.79 59.88
N PHE A 529 -35.70 8.59 58.82
CA PHE A 529 -35.58 8.12 57.44
C PHE A 529 -34.13 8.20 56.98
N PHE A 530 -33.71 7.22 56.19
CA PHE A 530 -32.38 7.10 55.60
C PHE A 530 -32.53 7.10 54.09
N ILE A 531 -31.93 8.07 53.40
CA ILE A 531 -31.84 8.12 51.95
C ILE A 531 -30.41 7.72 51.59
N THR A 532 -30.27 6.64 50.83
CA THR A 532 -28.98 6.12 50.37
C THR A 532 -28.93 6.27 48.86
N ILE A 533 -27.90 6.94 48.34
CA ILE A 533 -27.65 7.04 46.91
C ILE A 533 -26.33 6.32 46.63
N THR A 534 -26.37 5.32 45.76
CA THR A 534 -25.23 4.49 45.36
C THR A 534 -24.84 4.84 43.93
N ASN A 535 -23.53 4.91 43.65
CA ASN A 535 -23.03 4.99 42.28
C ASN A 535 -22.50 3.62 41.85
N GLU A 536 -23.27 2.91 41.05
CA GLU A 536 -22.97 1.58 40.50
C GLU A 536 -22.18 1.68 39.18
N GLY A 537 -22.00 2.89 38.65
CA GLY A 537 -21.37 3.17 37.37
C GLY A 537 -19.85 3.15 37.36
N GLY A 538 -19.28 3.23 36.16
CA GLY A 538 -17.84 3.19 35.94
C GLY A 538 -17.11 4.50 36.23
N CYS A 539 -17.85 5.60 36.48
CA CYS A 539 -17.31 6.92 36.78
C CYS A 539 -17.96 7.59 37.98
N ASP A 540 -17.28 8.57 38.60
CA ASP A 540 -17.87 9.38 39.67
C ASP A 540 -19.10 10.17 39.18
N ALA A 541 -20.11 10.33 40.03
CA ALA A 541 -21.40 10.94 39.67
C ALA A 541 -21.35 12.46 39.45
N GLY A 542 -20.31 13.13 39.96
CA GLY A 542 -20.31 14.58 40.13
C GLY A 542 -21.41 15.04 41.10
N ALA A 543 -21.84 16.30 40.99
CA ALA A 543 -22.87 16.82 41.87
C ALA A 543 -24.24 16.17 41.59
N VAL A 544 -24.92 15.74 42.65
CA VAL A 544 -26.23 15.08 42.64
C VAL A 544 -27.16 15.81 43.61
N THR A 545 -28.40 16.06 43.21
CA THR A 545 -29.45 16.62 44.07
C THR A 545 -30.63 15.67 44.15
N PHE A 546 -31.24 15.54 45.32
CA PHE A 546 -32.37 14.65 45.55
C PHE A 546 -33.42 15.33 46.44
N GLN A 547 -34.65 14.83 46.34
CA GLN A 547 -35.75 15.28 47.18
C GLN A 547 -36.55 14.11 47.72
N ASN A 548 -37.19 14.33 48.87
CA ASN A 548 -38.21 13.46 49.43
C ASN A 548 -39.40 14.31 49.83
N ARG A 549 -40.54 14.07 49.17
CA ARG A 549 -41.81 14.74 49.47
C ARG A 549 -42.50 13.96 50.58
N LEU A 550 -42.74 14.60 51.72
CA LEU A 550 -43.38 13.96 52.86
C LEU A 550 -44.88 13.79 52.56
N PRO A 551 -45.48 12.62 52.86
CA PRO A 551 -46.93 12.47 52.90
C PRO A 551 -47.58 13.43 53.88
N ASP A 552 -48.86 13.74 53.66
CA ASP A 552 -49.67 14.45 54.65
C ASP A 552 -49.58 13.76 56.02
N ASN A 553 -49.56 14.55 57.09
CA ASN A 553 -49.40 14.10 58.48
C ASN A 553 -48.02 13.50 58.84
N ILE A 554 -47.01 13.68 57.99
CA ILE A 554 -45.59 13.54 58.37
C ILE A 554 -44.95 14.93 58.40
N THR A 555 -44.40 15.31 59.56
CA THR A 555 -43.76 16.62 59.77
C THR A 555 -42.26 16.48 59.99
N PHE A 556 -41.46 17.25 59.26
CA PHE A 556 -40.01 17.28 59.45
C PHE A 556 -39.65 17.84 60.84
N VAL A 557 -38.70 17.19 61.53
CA VAL A 557 -38.22 17.61 62.87
C VAL A 557 -36.80 18.12 62.79
N SER A 558 -35.87 17.34 62.24
CA SER A 558 -34.45 17.73 62.19
C SER A 558 -33.66 16.94 61.15
N SER A 559 -32.57 17.56 60.66
CA SER A 559 -31.50 16.89 59.92
C SER A 559 -30.20 17.65 60.15
N ALA A 560 -29.07 16.96 59.95
CA ALA A 560 -27.75 17.60 59.98
C ALA A 560 -27.37 18.23 58.63
N ASN A 561 -27.87 17.68 57.51
CA ASN A 561 -27.36 17.96 56.16
C ASN A 561 -28.46 18.16 55.11
N LEU A 562 -29.72 18.26 55.54
CA LEU A 562 -30.88 18.39 54.65
C LEU A 562 -31.70 19.61 55.03
N SER A 563 -32.28 20.25 54.04
CA SER A 563 -33.24 21.35 54.22
C SER A 563 -34.66 20.84 54.05
N ALA A 564 -35.62 21.37 54.80
CA ALA A 564 -37.03 21.06 54.62
C ALA A 564 -37.85 22.33 54.47
N ALA A 565 -38.65 22.41 53.40
CA ALA A 565 -39.58 23.51 53.15
C ALA A 565 -40.83 22.97 52.43
N ASN A 566 -42.02 23.45 52.81
CA ASN A 566 -43.30 23.10 52.17
C ASN A 566 -43.52 21.58 52.00
N GLY A 567 -43.16 20.79 53.01
CA GLY A 567 -43.31 19.32 52.97
C GLY A 567 -42.28 18.59 52.11
N ILE A 568 -41.24 19.27 51.59
CA ILE A 568 -40.19 18.66 50.78
C ILE A 568 -38.87 18.71 51.56
N VAL A 569 -38.24 17.56 51.74
CA VAL A 569 -36.87 17.42 52.26
C VAL A 569 -35.92 17.33 51.07
N THR A 570 -34.93 18.22 50.99
CA THR A 570 -33.98 18.30 49.87
C THR A 570 -32.55 18.11 50.37
N GLY A 571 -31.72 17.43 49.57
CA GLY A 571 -30.30 17.26 49.81
C GLY A 571 -29.45 17.44 48.56
N THR A 572 -28.21 17.86 48.76
CA THR A 572 -27.19 17.97 47.71
C THR A 572 -25.95 17.18 48.10
N LEU A 573 -25.34 16.53 47.11
CA LEU A 573 -24.08 15.79 47.21
C LEU A 573 -23.13 16.39 46.18
N THR A 574 -21.90 16.69 46.58
CA THR A 574 -20.88 17.28 45.68
C THR A 574 -20.27 16.25 44.73
N ASN A 575 -20.17 15.00 45.18
CA ASN A 575 -19.73 13.87 44.38
C ASN A 575 -20.18 12.54 45.02
N ILE A 576 -20.34 11.50 44.20
CA ILE A 576 -20.44 10.10 44.62
C ILE A 576 -19.39 9.30 43.84
N PRO A 577 -18.27 8.89 44.45
CA PRO A 577 -17.25 8.08 43.78
C PRO A 577 -17.80 6.72 43.33
N VAL A 578 -17.11 6.10 42.37
CA VAL A 578 -17.45 4.76 41.83
C VAL A 578 -17.59 3.73 42.96
N GLY A 579 -18.71 2.99 42.94
CA GLY A 579 -19.02 1.92 43.88
C GLY A 579 -19.32 2.38 45.31
N GLN A 580 -19.46 3.68 45.56
CA GLN A 580 -19.73 4.22 46.90
C GLN A 580 -21.22 4.53 47.09
N SER A 581 -21.68 4.39 48.33
CA SER A 581 -23.01 4.83 48.77
C SER A 581 -22.90 5.99 49.74
N ILE A 582 -23.69 7.04 49.53
CA ILE A 582 -23.80 8.16 50.46
C ILE A 582 -25.16 8.13 51.14
N ILE A 583 -25.15 8.09 52.48
CA ILE A 583 -26.36 8.09 53.29
C ILE A 583 -26.63 9.49 53.86
N ARG A 584 -27.88 9.92 53.77
CA ARG A 584 -28.42 11.13 54.42
C ARG A 584 -29.64 10.74 55.25
N ARG A 585 -29.82 11.39 56.40
CA ARG A 585 -30.93 11.08 57.31
C ARG A 585 -31.66 12.32 57.79
N TYR A 586 -32.95 12.17 58.04
CA TYR A 586 -33.76 13.16 58.73
C TYR A 586 -34.74 12.48 59.69
N VAL A 587 -35.13 13.22 60.72
CA VAL A 587 -36.14 12.81 61.70
C VAL A 587 -37.45 13.47 61.33
N ALA A 588 -38.54 12.71 61.30
CA ALA A 588 -39.89 13.21 61.07
C ALA A 588 -40.87 12.65 62.09
N ARG A 589 -41.93 13.40 62.40
CA ARG A 589 -42.99 13.04 63.35
C ARG A 589 -44.28 12.71 62.61
N VAL A 590 -44.92 11.62 62.99
CA VAL A 590 -46.21 11.18 62.45
C VAL A 590 -47.33 11.77 63.30
N THR A 591 -48.26 12.54 62.72
CA THR A 591 -49.26 13.32 63.49
C THR A 591 -50.69 12.76 63.41
N ALA A 592 -50.95 11.72 62.62
CA ALA A 592 -52.26 11.08 62.51
C ALA A 592 -52.19 9.55 62.44
N PRO A 593 -53.23 8.80 62.86
CA PRO A 593 -53.34 7.37 62.60
C PRO A 593 -53.39 7.06 61.09
N GLY A 594 -52.60 6.09 60.61
CA GLY A 594 -52.60 5.74 59.19
C GLY A 594 -51.47 4.81 58.75
N THR A 595 -51.50 4.49 57.45
CA THR A 595 -50.39 3.87 56.72
C THR A 595 -49.79 4.92 55.79
N TYR A 596 -48.47 4.98 55.69
CA TYR A 596 -47.75 6.05 55.00
C TYR A 596 -46.80 5.45 53.97
N GLN A 597 -46.83 5.99 52.75
CA GLN A 597 -45.90 5.68 51.66
C GLN A 597 -45.05 6.91 51.35
N ASN A 598 -43.85 6.94 51.93
CA ASN A 598 -42.92 8.04 51.81
C ASN A 598 -42.00 7.85 50.61
N ALA A 599 -41.83 8.83 49.74
CA ALA A 599 -41.16 8.65 48.44
C ALA A 599 -40.07 9.71 48.18
N ALA A 600 -38.92 9.24 47.69
CA ALA A 600 -37.77 10.06 47.33
C ALA A 600 -37.34 9.80 45.88
N GLN A 601 -36.73 10.81 45.25
CA GLN A 601 -36.15 10.73 43.91
C GLN A 601 -34.91 11.61 43.78
N LEU A 602 -34.03 11.26 42.85
CA LEU A 602 -33.05 12.19 42.31
C LEU A 602 -33.77 13.29 41.50
N THR A 603 -33.19 14.48 41.53
CA THR A 603 -33.77 15.67 40.89
C THR A 603 -32.85 16.29 39.86
N ALA A 604 -31.53 16.14 40.05
CA ALA A 604 -30.52 16.48 39.06
C ALA A 604 -29.23 15.73 39.37
N GLN A 605 -28.39 15.60 38.34
CA GLN A 605 -27.06 15.04 38.44
C GLN A 605 -26.16 15.66 37.36
N THR A 606 -24.85 15.60 37.57
CA THR A 606 -23.89 16.22 36.64
C THR A 606 -23.59 15.35 35.43
N ARG A 607 -23.45 14.04 35.65
CA ARG A 607 -23.11 13.08 34.58
C ARG A 607 -24.32 12.25 34.20
N LEU A 608 -24.35 11.84 32.94
CA LEU A 608 -25.47 11.09 32.40
C LEU A 608 -25.53 9.72 33.04
N ASP A 609 -26.73 9.38 33.48
CA ASP A 609 -27.13 8.05 33.89
C ASP A 609 -27.89 7.41 32.71
N PRO A 610 -27.38 6.30 32.15
CA PRO A 610 -27.94 5.67 30.96
C PRO A 610 -29.39 5.20 31.10
N ASP A 611 -29.85 4.77 32.27
CA ASP A 611 -31.19 4.19 32.45
C ASP A 611 -32.11 5.01 33.37
N SER A 612 -31.56 5.97 34.12
CA SER A 612 -32.31 6.84 35.02
C SER A 612 -32.54 8.29 34.50
N GLN A 613 -33.69 8.87 34.86
CA GLN A 613 -34.14 10.20 34.48
C GLN A 613 -34.43 11.06 35.71
N PRO A 614 -33.47 11.86 36.19
CA PRO A 614 -33.71 12.73 37.35
C PRO A 614 -34.94 13.61 37.17
N ASN A 615 -35.73 13.73 38.24
CA ASN A 615 -36.96 14.51 38.29
C ASN A 615 -38.09 14.00 37.37
N SER A 616 -38.18 12.69 37.15
CA SER A 616 -39.27 12.00 36.42
C SER A 616 -40.41 11.48 37.32
N GLY A 617 -40.36 11.70 38.63
CA GLY A 617 -41.38 11.23 39.58
C GLY A 617 -40.83 10.18 40.54
N THR A 618 -41.71 9.53 41.30
CA THR A 618 -41.31 8.48 42.26
C THR A 618 -41.97 7.13 42.01
N ALA A 619 -42.66 6.98 40.89
CA ALA A 619 -43.43 5.80 40.55
C ALA A 619 -43.31 5.49 39.05
N ASP A 620 -42.16 5.76 38.44
CA ASP A 620 -41.84 5.53 37.03
C ASP A 620 -40.99 4.27 36.79
N GLY A 621 -40.67 3.52 37.85
CA GLY A 621 -39.95 2.25 37.80
C GLY A 621 -38.44 2.38 37.59
N GLN A 622 -37.89 3.61 37.69
CA GLN A 622 -36.46 3.87 37.62
C GLN A 622 -35.83 3.74 39.01
N ASP A 623 -34.55 3.44 39.04
CA ASP A 623 -33.81 3.19 40.28
C ASP A 623 -33.32 4.49 40.94
N ASP A 624 -33.47 5.64 40.29
CA ASP A 624 -33.25 6.96 40.88
C ASP A 624 -34.36 7.39 41.86
N ALA A 625 -35.40 6.56 42.05
CA ALA A 625 -36.48 6.77 43.01
C ALA A 625 -36.72 5.55 43.90
N ALA A 626 -37.24 5.80 45.11
CA ALA A 626 -37.65 4.73 46.02
C ALA A 626 -38.74 5.16 47.00
N THR A 627 -39.43 4.17 47.56
CA THR A 627 -40.47 4.35 48.58
C THR A 627 -40.14 3.61 49.88
N ALA A 628 -40.61 4.15 51.00
CA ALA A 628 -40.54 3.53 52.31
C ALA A 628 -41.88 3.61 53.02
N ASP A 629 -42.33 2.46 53.53
CA ASP A 629 -43.61 2.35 54.20
C ASP A 629 -43.46 2.36 55.73
N LEU A 630 -44.40 3.02 56.40
CA LEU A 630 -44.62 2.87 57.83
C LEU A 630 -46.10 2.93 58.17
N ARG A 631 -46.47 2.46 59.37
CA ARG A 631 -47.83 2.51 59.89
C ARG A 631 -47.85 2.93 61.34
N THR A 632 -49.00 3.43 61.79
CA THR A 632 -49.20 3.71 63.21
C THR A 632 -49.62 2.47 64.00
N THR A 633 -49.45 2.49 65.32
CA THR A 633 -49.94 1.43 66.23
C THR A 633 -51.47 1.36 66.33
N ALA A 634 -52.18 2.43 66.01
CA ALA A 634 -53.65 2.48 66.00
C ALA A 634 -54.24 1.77 64.77
N SER A 635 -55.30 0.98 64.97
CA SER A 635 -56.03 0.26 63.91
C SER A 635 -57.11 1.11 63.26
N GLY A 636 -57.19 1.13 61.91
CA GLY A 636 -58.30 1.75 61.15
C GLY A 636 -58.03 3.12 60.50
N GLY A 637 -56.79 3.42 60.06
CA GLY A 637 -56.43 4.72 59.47
C GLY A 637 -56.33 4.74 57.93
N SER A 638 -56.34 5.95 57.35
CA SER A 638 -56.18 6.21 55.91
C SER A 638 -54.77 5.91 55.40
N LEU A 639 -54.65 5.70 54.09
CA LEU A 639 -53.36 5.66 53.38
C LEU A 639 -52.95 7.09 52.99
N TYR A 640 -51.77 7.52 53.42
CA TYR A 640 -51.15 8.80 53.06
C TYR A 640 -49.95 8.55 52.15
N VAL A 641 -50.00 9.07 50.93
CA VAL A 641 -48.94 8.87 49.92
C VAL A 641 -48.25 10.20 49.66
N SER A 642 -46.95 10.15 49.39
CA SER A 642 -46.18 11.31 48.96
C SER A 642 -46.74 11.88 47.65
N ALA A 643 -46.86 13.21 47.56
CA ALA A 643 -47.29 13.84 46.32
C ALA A 643 -46.28 13.58 45.19
N ASN A 644 -46.77 13.25 43.99
CA ASN A 644 -45.95 12.89 42.83
C ASN A 644 -46.29 13.76 41.60
N PRO A 645 -45.92 15.06 41.60
CA PRO A 645 -46.40 16.04 40.62
C PRO A 645 -45.70 15.97 39.24
N ASN A 646 -44.54 15.34 39.16
CA ASN A 646 -43.65 15.32 38.00
C ASN A 646 -43.53 13.92 37.37
N GLN A 647 -44.50 13.06 37.66
CA GLN A 647 -44.54 11.70 37.15
C GLN A 647 -44.52 11.71 35.61
N THR A 648 -43.45 11.18 35.02
CA THR A 648 -43.42 10.79 33.62
C THR A 648 -44.61 9.84 33.41
N PRO A 649 -45.52 10.11 32.46
CA PRO A 649 -46.72 9.31 32.30
C PRO A 649 -46.34 7.85 32.06
N LEU A 650 -46.64 7.00 33.05
CA LEU A 650 -46.81 5.58 32.76
C LEU A 650 -48.10 5.45 31.93
N PRO A 651 -48.20 4.44 31.05
CA PRO A 651 -49.50 4.01 30.55
C PRO A 651 -50.45 3.88 31.75
N ALA A 652 -51.62 4.50 31.67
CA ALA A 652 -52.54 4.50 32.79
C ALA A 652 -52.93 3.05 33.11
N VAL A 653 -52.44 2.51 34.22
CA VAL A 653 -52.88 1.22 34.73
C VAL A 653 -54.33 1.42 35.18
N GLN A 654 -55.29 0.86 34.43
CA GLN A 654 -56.67 0.82 34.92
C GLN A 654 -56.71 -0.13 36.12
N GLY A 655 -57.16 0.38 37.26
CA GLY A 655 -57.08 -0.28 38.57
C GLY A 655 -58.04 -1.45 38.76
N ASN A 656 -58.29 -2.27 37.75
CA ASN A 656 -59.25 -3.37 37.81
C ASN A 656 -58.62 -4.73 37.54
N GLN A 657 -57.40 -4.99 38.03
CA GLN A 657 -56.89 -6.36 38.08
C GLN A 657 -57.82 -7.19 39.01
N PRO A 658 -58.68 -8.07 38.49
CA PRO A 658 -59.53 -8.89 39.33
C PRO A 658 -58.67 -9.99 39.97
N ALA A 659 -59.06 -10.46 41.15
CA ALA A 659 -58.45 -11.67 41.70
C ALA A 659 -58.57 -12.83 40.68
N PRO A 660 -57.59 -13.75 40.62
CA PRO A 660 -57.56 -14.84 39.64
C PRO A 660 -58.92 -15.53 39.54
N THR A 661 -59.54 -15.51 38.36
CA THR A 661 -60.84 -16.14 38.15
C THR A 661 -60.65 -17.63 37.85
N SER A 662 -61.42 -18.48 38.54
CA SER A 662 -61.38 -19.94 38.34
C SER A 662 -61.74 -20.27 36.89
N GLY A 663 -60.78 -20.80 36.11
CA GLY A 663 -60.99 -21.22 34.73
C GLY A 663 -60.45 -20.28 33.64
N LYS A 664 -59.62 -19.28 33.98
CA LYS A 664 -58.94 -18.39 33.03
C LYS A 664 -57.42 -18.31 33.28
N ALA A 665 -56.64 -17.98 32.25
CA ALA A 665 -55.26 -17.51 32.41
C ALA A 665 -55.28 -15.98 32.54
N ASP A 666 -54.28 -15.34 33.13
CA ASP A 666 -54.25 -13.88 33.31
C ASP A 666 -52.80 -13.45 33.07
N LEU A 667 -52.55 -12.87 31.89
CA LEU A 667 -51.24 -12.57 31.35
C LEU A 667 -50.91 -11.09 31.44
N SER A 668 -49.79 -10.77 32.08
CA SER A 668 -49.26 -9.40 32.13
C SER A 668 -47.88 -9.26 31.50
N LEU A 669 -47.61 -8.10 30.92
CA LEU A 669 -46.32 -7.70 30.37
C LEU A 669 -45.64 -6.61 31.21
N SER A 670 -44.32 -6.68 31.28
CA SER A 670 -43.47 -5.55 31.65
C SER A 670 -42.25 -5.48 30.75
N MET A 671 -41.65 -4.31 30.61
CA MET A 671 -40.53 -4.08 29.68
C MET A 671 -39.41 -3.30 30.35
N GLU A 672 -38.18 -3.72 30.09
CA GLU A 672 -36.94 -3.13 30.60
C GLU A 672 -35.94 -2.95 29.45
N ALA A 673 -35.08 -1.93 29.52
CA ALA A 673 -34.02 -1.69 28.55
C ALA A 673 -32.67 -1.50 29.26
N SER A 674 -31.57 -1.88 28.59
CA SER A 674 -30.22 -1.73 29.16
C SER A 674 -29.76 -0.28 29.30
N GLN A 675 -30.45 0.64 28.64
CA GLN A 675 -30.26 2.09 28.72
C GLN A 675 -31.45 2.76 28.05
N ARG A 676 -31.94 3.86 28.60
CA ARG A 676 -33.02 4.68 28.04
C ARG A 676 -32.47 5.93 27.38
N TYR A 677 -31.28 6.40 27.77
CA TYR A 677 -30.52 7.41 27.03
C TYR A 677 -29.63 6.75 25.97
N VAL A 678 -29.84 7.09 24.71
CA VAL A 678 -29.20 6.44 23.55
C VAL A 678 -28.71 7.45 22.51
N THR A 679 -27.58 7.17 21.89
CA THR A 679 -27.05 7.95 20.74
C THR A 679 -27.31 7.23 19.41
N VAL A 680 -27.36 7.97 18.30
CA VAL A 680 -27.48 7.38 16.96
C VAL A 680 -26.31 6.41 16.67
N GLY A 681 -26.63 5.20 16.23
CA GLY A 681 -25.70 4.11 15.98
C GLY A 681 -25.47 3.17 17.17
N GLN A 682 -25.99 3.50 18.36
CA GLN A 682 -25.82 2.69 19.57
C GLN A 682 -26.76 1.48 19.57
N ILE A 683 -26.29 0.34 20.12
CA ILE A 683 -27.10 -0.87 20.33
C ILE A 683 -27.68 -0.85 21.76
N VAL A 684 -28.97 -1.13 21.89
CA VAL A 684 -29.70 -1.28 23.16
C VAL A 684 -30.31 -2.68 23.26
N LYS A 685 -30.31 -3.26 24.47
CA LYS A 685 -30.94 -4.54 24.79
C LYS A 685 -32.30 -4.28 25.44
N ILE A 686 -33.36 -4.91 24.94
CA ILE A 686 -34.74 -4.79 25.44
C ILE A 686 -35.20 -6.16 25.94
N THR A 687 -35.78 -6.19 27.13
CA THR A 687 -36.32 -7.39 27.77
C THR A 687 -37.80 -7.20 28.07
N ILE A 688 -38.65 -8.08 27.57
CA ILE A 688 -40.09 -8.17 27.86
C ILE A 688 -40.31 -9.34 28.81
N LYS A 689 -40.86 -9.08 29.99
CA LYS A 689 -41.26 -10.11 30.95
C LYS A 689 -42.75 -10.41 30.78
N VAL A 690 -43.09 -11.68 30.68
CA VAL A 690 -44.48 -12.19 30.56
C VAL A 690 -44.79 -12.98 31.82
N ASN A 691 -45.84 -12.63 32.52
CA ASN A 691 -46.26 -13.26 33.77
C ASN A 691 -47.66 -13.87 33.62
N ASN A 692 -47.92 -15.02 34.23
CA ASN A 692 -49.27 -15.60 34.30
C ASN A 692 -49.74 -15.66 35.75
N LEU A 693 -50.64 -14.76 36.16
CA LEU A 693 -51.22 -14.71 37.50
C LEU A 693 -52.57 -15.43 37.61
N GLY A 694 -53.09 -15.96 36.49
CA GLY A 694 -54.38 -16.63 36.42
C GLY A 694 -54.40 -18.02 37.07
N ALA A 695 -55.57 -18.67 37.02
CA ALA A 695 -55.77 -20.00 37.60
C ALA A 695 -55.47 -21.15 36.62
N LEU A 696 -55.23 -20.86 35.33
CA LEU A 696 -54.88 -21.82 34.29
C LEU A 696 -53.49 -21.56 33.70
N THR A 697 -52.82 -22.63 33.28
CA THR A 697 -51.64 -22.53 32.40
C THR A 697 -52.05 -21.91 31.06
N ALA A 698 -51.33 -20.86 30.64
CA ALA A 698 -51.48 -20.25 29.32
C ALA A 698 -50.67 -21.02 28.29
N THR A 699 -51.23 -21.32 27.12
CA THR A 699 -50.58 -22.04 26.02
C THR A 699 -50.62 -21.26 24.71
N ASN A 700 -49.65 -21.54 23.83
CA ASN A 700 -49.52 -20.91 22.50
C ASN A 700 -49.55 -19.37 22.53
N ILE A 701 -48.89 -18.79 23.54
CA ILE A 701 -48.80 -17.34 23.73
C ILE A 701 -47.92 -16.75 22.62
N LYS A 702 -48.42 -15.74 21.93
CA LYS A 702 -47.65 -14.94 20.96
C LYS A 702 -47.53 -13.53 21.47
N ILE A 703 -46.30 -13.01 21.54
CA ILE A 703 -46.01 -11.62 21.87
C ILE A 703 -45.69 -10.87 20.59
N ARG A 704 -46.33 -9.72 20.40
CA ARG A 704 -46.04 -8.77 19.32
C ARG A 704 -45.35 -7.55 19.92
N ASN A 705 -44.22 -7.17 19.35
CA ASN A 705 -43.53 -5.92 19.66
C ASN A 705 -43.45 -5.05 18.40
N ASP A 706 -44.05 -3.87 18.45
CA ASP A 706 -44.03 -2.89 17.36
C ASP A 706 -42.81 -1.95 17.54
N LEU A 707 -41.81 -2.12 16.68
CA LEU A 707 -40.60 -1.32 16.69
C LEU A 707 -40.90 0.10 16.18
N PRO A 708 -40.53 1.15 16.93
CA PRO A 708 -40.69 2.53 16.48
C PRO A 708 -39.78 2.84 15.30
N THR A 709 -40.08 3.94 14.60
CA THR A 709 -39.23 4.42 13.50
C THR A 709 -37.83 4.73 14.02
N GLY A 710 -36.83 4.07 13.42
CA GLY A 710 -35.44 4.23 13.80
C GLY A 710 -34.97 3.34 14.96
N LEU A 711 -35.72 2.32 15.36
CA LEU A 711 -35.18 1.20 16.14
C LEU A 711 -35.03 -0.03 15.22
N GLN A 712 -33.81 -0.47 14.96
CA GLN A 712 -33.49 -1.53 14.00
C GLN A 712 -32.97 -2.78 14.70
N LEU A 713 -33.59 -3.94 14.51
CA LEU A 713 -33.15 -5.18 15.15
C LEU A 713 -31.74 -5.61 14.71
N VAL A 714 -30.95 -6.11 15.67
CA VAL A 714 -29.65 -6.73 15.42
C VAL A 714 -29.87 -8.23 15.16
N THR A 715 -29.29 -8.74 14.07
CA THR A 715 -29.38 -10.15 13.68
C THR A 715 -28.07 -10.91 13.99
N PRO A 716 -28.14 -12.23 14.24
CA PRO A 716 -29.33 -13.10 14.24
C PRO A 716 -30.22 -12.91 15.47
N LEU A 717 -31.53 -13.15 15.31
CA LEU A 717 -32.49 -13.10 16.42
C LEU A 717 -32.37 -14.32 17.34
N PRO A 718 -32.70 -14.18 18.63
CA PRO A 718 -32.84 -15.32 19.54
C PRO A 718 -33.86 -16.35 19.04
N ALA A 719 -33.64 -17.61 19.44
CA ALA A 719 -34.54 -18.71 19.07
C ALA A 719 -35.98 -18.44 19.56
N GLY A 720 -36.96 -18.69 18.68
CA GLY A 720 -38.38 -18.45 18.97
C GLY A 720 -38.89 -17.05 18.63
N MET A 721 -38.04 -16.16 18.08
CA MET A 721 -38.42 -14.85 17.57
C MET A 721 -38.33 -14.75 16.05
N THR A 722 -39.28 -14.05 15.43
CA THR A 722 -39.29 -13.75 13.99
C THR A 722 -39.63 -12.28 13.78
N VAL A 723 -39.10 -11.69 12.70
CA VAL A 723 -39.36 -10.28 12.35
C VAL A 723 -39.98 -10.21 10.95
N ASN A 724 -41.00 -9.37 10.80
CA ASN A 724 -41.53 -8.97 9.49
C ASN A 724 -41.74 -7.44 9.49
N GLY A 725 -40.91 -6.72 8.73
CA GLY A 725 -40.89 -5.26 8.76
C GLY A 725 -40.51 -4.72 10.14
N SER A 726 -41.33 -3.82 10.69
CA SER A 726 -41.15 -3.24 12.04
C SER A 726 -41.82 -4.05 13.15
N VAL A 727 -42.29 -5.27 12.86
CA VAL A 727 -43.00 -6.10 13.85
C VAL A 727 -42.14 -7.30 14.22
N LEU A 728 -41.81 -7.41 15.51
CA LEU A 728 -41.16 -8.56 16.11
C LEU A 728 -42.24 -9.46 16.75
N MET A 729 -42.24 -10.74 16.40
CA MET A 729 -43.11 -11.76 16.97
C MET A 729 -42.29 -12.76 17.77
N ALA A 730 -42.76 -13.13 18.95
CA ALA A 730 -42.16 -14.17 19.79
C ALA A 730 -43.22 -15.18 20.24
N SER A 731 -42.85 -16.45 20.32
CA SER A 731 -43.75 -17.52 20.76
C SER A 731 -43.31 -18.12 22.10
N ILE A 732 -44.26 -18.32 23.01
CA ILE A 732 -44.08 -19.05 24.27
C ILE A 732 -45.07 -20.22 24.27
N ASN A 733 -44.54 -21.44 24.28
CA ASN A 733 -45.36 -22.66 24.15
C ASN A 733 -46.37 -22.82 25.30
N GLN A 734 -45.90 -22.61 26.53
CA GLN A 734 -46.72 -22.65 27.74
C GLN A 734 -46.11 -21.80 28.86
N LEU A 735 -46.96 -21.19 29.69
CA LEU A 735 -46.59 -20.46 30.90
C LEU A 735 -47.52 -20.88 32.05
N SER A 736 -46.98 -21.63 33.02
CA SER A 736 -47.74 -22.13 34.17
C SER A 736 -48.17 -21.02 35.12
N VAL A 737 -49.16 -21.31 35.96
CA VAL A 737 -49.68 -20.40 36.99
C VAL A 737 -48.55 -19.90 37.90
N GLY A 738 -48.50 -18.58 38.11
CA GLY A 738 -47.51 -17.87 38.93
C GLY A 738 -46.11 -17.80 38.34
N GLN A 739 -45.89 -18.23 37.09
CA GLN A 739 -44.59 -18.19 36.43
C GLN A 739 -44.40 -16.91 35.62
N THR A 740 -43.16 -16.45 35.59
CA THR A 740 -42.70 -15.36 34.72
C THR A 740 -41.65 -15.89 33.75
N THR A 741 -41.70 -15.49 32.49
CA THR A 741 -40.67 -15.74 31.47
C THR A 741 -40.17 -14.43 30.87
N SER A 742 -39.01 -14.43 30.23
CA SER A 742 -38.40 -13.22 29.64
C SER A 742 -38.00 -13.43 28.19
N LEU A 743 -38.37 -12.48 27.34
CA LEU A 743 -38.02 -12.37 25.93
C LEU A 743 -37.05 -11.21 25.76
N THR A 744 -35.86 -11.45 25.22
CA THR A 744 -34.80 -10.42 25.15
C THR A 744 -34.25 -10.28 23.75
N PHE A 745 -34.12 -9.06 23.23
CA PHE A 745 -33.56 -8.79 21.91
C PHE A 745 -32.68 -7.51 21.90
N ASN A 746 -31.80 -7.41 20.90
CA ASN A 746 -30.92 -6.25 20.71
C ASN A 746 -31.38 -5.42 19.50
N ALA A 747 -31.30 -4.09 19.59
CA ALA A 747 -31.63 -3.18 18.50
C ALA A 747 -30.68 -1.98 18.43
N THR A 748 -30.36 -1.52 17.21
CA THR A 748 -29.59 -0.31 16.92
C THR A 748 -30.50 0.91 16.79
N VAL A 749 -30.11 2.03 17.39
CA VAL A 749 -30.82 3.31 17.32
C VAL A 749 -30.39 4.09 16.08
N ALA A 750 -31.34 4.49 15.26
CA ALA A 750 -31.15 5.16 13.98
C ALA A 750 -32.02 6.43 13.82
N THR A 751 -32.73 6.84 14.87
CA THR A 751 -33.57 8.06 14.89
C THR A 751 -32.85 9.23 15.55
N THR A 752 -33.10 10.44 15.05
CA THR A 752 -32.69 11.71 15.67
C THR A 752 -33.82 12.36 16.47
N GLN A 753 -34.92 11.64 16.70
CA GLN A 753 -36.00 12.12 17.56
C GLN A 753 -35.52 12.18 19.01
N ASN A 754 -35.73 13.34 19.66
CA ASN A 754 -35.33 13.57 21.05
C ASN A 754 -35.91 12.51 22.01
N THR A 755 -37.10 12.01 21.74
CA THR A 755 -37.76 10.94 22.50
C THR A 755 -38.56 10.03 21.57
N PHE A 756 -38.53 8.71 21.80
CA PHE A 756 -39.33 7.72 21.08
C PHE A 756 -39.63 6.51 21.99
N SER A 757 -40.62 5.67 21.68
CA SER A 757 -41.00 4.55 22.56
C SER A 757 -41.19 3.23 21.82
N ASN A 758 -40.77 2.14 22.45
CA ASN A 758 -41.02 0.77 22.00
C ASN A 758 -42.18 0.17 22.80
N ALA A 759 -43.06 -0.57 22.14
CA ALA A 759 -44.25 -1.14 22.76
C ALA A 759 -44.48 -2.60 22.36
N ALA A 760 -45.03 -3.40 23.27
CA ALA A 760 -45.40 -4.79 23.06
C ALA A 760 -46.77 -5.12 23.65
N GLN A 761 -47.40 -6.15 23.12
CA GLN A 761 -48.68 -6.71 23.58
C GLN A 761 -48.69 -8.24 23.47
N VAL A 762 -49.54 -8.90 24.26
CA VAL A 762 -49.96 -10.27 23.97
C VAL A 762 -50.83 -10.22 22.71
N TRP A 763 -50.35 -10.85 21.63
CA TRP A 763 -51.03 -10.88 20.34
C TRP A 763 -52.10 -11.97 20.26
N SER A 764 -51.84 -13.12 20.90
CA SER A 764 -52.80 -14.23 21.00
C SER A 764 -52.39 -15.20 22.10
N VAL A 765 -53.36 -15.85 22.72
CA VAL A 765 -53.21 -16.97 23.67
C VAL A 765 -54.43 -17.90 23.54
N ASP A 766 -54.31 -19.18 23.88
CA ASP A 766 -55.43 -20.14 23.79
C ASP A 766 -56.50 -19.91 24.86
N GLN A 767 -56.09 -19.59 26.09
CA GLN A 767 -56.98 -19.38 27.22
C GLN A 767 -57.46 -17.93 27.26
N ALA A 768 -58.74 -17.74 27.59
CA ALA A 768 -59.29 -16.42 27.77
C ALA A 768 -58.64 -15.72 28.97
N ASP A 769 -58.38 -14.44 28.78
CA ASP A 769 -57.88 -13.52 29.79
C ASP A 769 -59.08 -12.77 30.44
N PRO A 770 -59.15 -12.63 31.78
CA PRO A 770 -60.28 -12.01 32.48
C PRO A 770 -60.55 -10.56 32.10
N ASP A 771 -59.50 -9.80 31.87
CA ASP A 771 -59.51 -8.34 31.79
C ASP A 771 -58.68 -7.78 30.63
N SER A 772 -57.89 -8.61 29.94
CA SER A 772 -57.19 -8.23 28.71
C SER A 772 -57.81 -8.86 27.45
N THR A 773 -57.72 -8.17 26.31
CA THR A 773 -58.15 -8.69 25.00
C THR A 773 -56.94 -8.78 24.07
N PRO A 774 -56.34 -9.98 23.91
CA PRO A 774 -55.15 -10.14 23.07
C PRO A 774 -55.31 -9.56 21.65
N GLY A 775 -54.31 -8.79 21.22
CA GLY A 775 -54.23 -8.26 19.85
C GLY A 775 -55.03 -6.97 19.60
N ASN A 776 -55.48 -6.26 20.63
CA ASN A 776 -56.28 -5.03 20.51
C ASN A 776 -55.49 -3.70 20.61
N GLY A 777 -54.16 -3.73 20.71
CA GLY A 777 -53.31 -2.54 20.73
C GLY A 777 -52.38 -2.46 21.94
N THR A 778 -51.69 -1.33 22.09
CA THR A 778 -50.70 -1.10 23.17
C THR A 778 -50.95 0.16 23.99
N THR A 779 -52.02 0.89 23.70
CA THR A 779 -52.36 2.20 24.32
C THR A 779 -53.70 2.17 25.05
N ASN A 780 -54.27 0.99 25.26
CA ASN A 780 -55.56 0.75 25.90
C ASN A 780 -55.45 0.68 27.44
N GLY A 781 -54.24 0.52 27.99
CA GLY A 781 -54.01 0.40 29.42
C GLY A 781 -54.31 -1.00 29.99
N GLU A 782 -54.38 -2.01 29.13
CA GLU A 782 -54.47 -3.43 29.52
C GLU A 782 -53.12 -3.93 30.01
N ASP A 783 -53.13 -4.87 30.96
CA ASP A 783 -51.92 -5.38 31.60
C ASP A 783 -51.15 -6.37 30.72
N ASP A 784 -51.77 -6.86 29.65
CA ASP A 784 -51.14 -7.63 28.59
C ASP A 784 -50.30 -6.78 27.62
N THR A 785 -50.11 -5.49 27.92
CA THR A 785 -49.29 -4.53 27.16
C THR A 785 -48.12 -3.96 27.98
N ALA A 786 -47.02 -3.59 27.31
CA ALA A 786 -45.90 -2.91 27.94
C ALA A 786 -45.24 -1.91 26.98
N GLN A 787 -44.76 -0.78 27.52
CA GLN A 787 -44.08 0.26 26.75
C GLN A 787 -42.85 0.76 27.51
N ILE A 788 -41.80 1.12 26.77
CA ILE A 788 -40.61 1.80 27.29
C ILE A 788 -40.21 2.93 26.35
N ASP A 789 -39.83 4.08 26.91
CA ASP A 789 -39.31 5.22 26.15
C ASP A 789 -37.78 5.29 26.16
N PHE A 790 -37.26 5.90 25.11
CA PHE A 790 -35.87 6.18 24.84
C PHE A 790 -35.73 7.68 24.54
N ARG A 791 -34.57 8.24 24.89
CA ARG A 791 -34.20 9.63 24.66
C ARG A 791 -32.85 9.73 23.96
N THR A 792 -32.71 10.68 23.05
CA THR A 792 -31.47 10.93 22.27
C THR A 792 -31.02 12.39 22.42
N ASP A 793 -29.72 12.66 22.32
CA ASP A 793 -29.27 14.03 22.04
C ASP A 793 -29.34 14.34 20.55
N SER A 794 -29.93 15.49 20.23
CA SER A 794 -29.94 16.02 18.87
C SER A 794 -28.66 16.81 18.52
N SER A 795 -27.59 16.75 19.32
CA SER A 795 -26.43 17.63 19.15
C SER A 795 -25.11 16.90 18.90
N THR A 796 -24.68 16.92 17.65
CA THR A 796 -23.30 16.64 17.20
C THR A 796 -22.30 17.75 17.57
N THR A 797 -22.44 18.43 18.72
CA THR A 797 -21.47 19.47 19.14
C THR A 797 -21.23 19.46 20.64
N GLY A 798 -19.96 19.35 21.02
CA GLY A 798 -19.52 19.27 22.42
C GLY A 798 -19.76 20.55 23.23
N ALA A 799 -20.04 20.34 24.52
CA ALA A 799 -19.84 21.22 25.68
C ALA A 799 -20.24 22.71 25.58
N ARG A 800 -21.24 23.11 26.39
CA ARG A 800 -21.02 24.09 27.48
C ARG A 800 -22.16 24.20 28.50
N ILE A 801 -21.74 23.98 29.75
CA ILE A 801 -22.16 24.52 31.05
C ILE A 801 -22.99 25.82 30.98
N GLY A 802 -24.16 25.80 31.60
CA GLY A 802 -24.97 26.98 31.90
C GLY A 802 -24.42 27.75 33.11
N THR A 803 -24.24 29.06 32.96
CA THR A 803 -24.12 30.00 34.08
C THR A 803 -25.45 30.74 34.25
N ALA A 804 -25.99 30.67 35.45
CA ALA A 804 -27.20 31.37 35.87
C ALA A 804 -26.99 32.89 35.93
N THR A 805 -27.96 33.67 35.45
CA THR A 805 -28.32 34.96 36.06
C THR A 805 -29.83 35.24 35.93
N SER A 806 -30.38 35.70 37.05
CA SER A 806 -31.75 36.11 37.39
C SER A 806 -32.46 37.10 36.45
N SER A 807 -33.80 37.06 36.47
CA SER A 807 -34.71 38.17 36.10
C SER A 807 -35.60 38.52 37.31
N PRO A 808 -36.11 39.77 37.47
CA PRO A 808 -37.42 40.09 36.87
C PRO A 808 -37.68 41.56 36.41
N ALA A 809 -38.37 41.70 35.26
CA ALA A 809 -39.50 42.59 34.81
C ALA A 809 -39.60 44.11 35.17
N PRO A 810 -40.47 44.99 34.53
CA PRO A 810 -41.35 44.88 33.33
C PRO A 810 -41.38 46.08 32.30
N ALA A 811 -41.99 45.82 31.12
CA ALA A 811 -42.80 46.66 30.17
C ALA A 811 -42.38 48.04 29.53
N LEU A 812 -42.23 48.02 28.18
CA LEU A 812 -42.70 48.89 27.04
C LEU A 812 -42.59 50.45 27.08
N PRO A 813 -42.37 51.19 25.94
CA PRO A 813 -43.05 51.02 24.63
C PRO A 813 -42.25 51.26 23.31
N LYS A 814 -42.95 51.01 22.19
CA LYS A 814 -42.58 51.17 20.76
C LYS A 814 -42.04 52.58 20.40
N ILE A 815 -41.19 52.67 19.35
CA ILE A 815 -41.24 53.69 18.27
C ILE A 815 -40.37 53.27 17.06
N ASN A 816 -40.91 53.63 15.89
CA ASN A 816 -40.47 53.58 14.49
C ASN A 816 -38.96 53.73 14.16
N GLY A 817 -38.55 53.16 13.03
CA GLY A 817 -37.31 53.57 12.36
C GLY A 817 -36.88 52.69 11.20
N THR A 818 -37.48 52.90 10.03
CA THR A 818 -36.99 52.54 8.69
C THR A 818 -35.49 52.84 8.52
N VAL A 819 -34.74 52.03 7.76
CA VAL A 819 -33.84 52.47 6.67
C VAL A 819 -33.34 51.24 5.89
N GLN A 820 -33.60 51.28 4.58
CA GLN A 820 -33.02 50.46 3.53
C GLN A 820 -31.52 50.70 3.41
N HIS A 821 -30.74 49.72 2.93
CA HIS A 821 -29.84 49.97 1.79
C HIS A 821 -29.61 48.69 0.97
N ARG A 822 -29.92 48.82 -0.32
CA ARG A 822 -29.57 47.94 -1.44
C ARG A 822 -28.06 47.99 -1.72
N PHE A 823 -27.52 46.96 -2.38
CA PHE A 823 -26.81 46.96 -3.68
C PHE A 823 -26.34 45.51 -3.96
N SER A 824 -26.98 44.78 -4.90
CA SER A 824 -26.59 44.52 -6.31
C SER A 824 -25.24 43.78 -6.45
N ARG A 825 -25.14 42.55 -6.97
CA ARG A 825 -25.39 41.94 -8.30
C ARG A 825 -24.09 41.77 -9.12
N GLU A 826 -24.00 40.61 -9.79
CA GLU A 826 -23.16 40.23 -10.96
C GLU A 826 -21.68 39.89 -10.67
N GLY A 827 -21.05 38.87 -11.27
CA GLY A 827 -21.44 37.88 -12.28
C GLY A 827 -20.20 37.11 -12.79
N GLY A 828 -20.40 35.86 -13.24
CA GLY A 828 -19.66 35.12 -14.28
C GLY A 828 -18.13 35.01 -14.27
N GLN A 829 -17.62 33.79 -14.01
CA GLN A 829 -16.99 32.92 -15.02
C GLN A 829 -17.24 31.46 -14.66
#